data_AF-H2MTT5-F1
#
_entry.id   AF-H2MTT5-F1
#
_cell.length_a   1.000
_cell.length_b   1.000
_cell.length_c   1.000
_cell.angle_alpha   90.00
_cell.angle_beta   90.00
_cell.angle_gamma   90.00
#
_symmetry.space_group_name_H-M   'P 1'
#
loop_
_entity.id
_entity.type
_entity.pdbx_description
1 polymer ?
#
loop_
_entity_poly.entity_id
_entity_poly.type
_entity_poly.pdbx_seq_one_letter_code
_entity_poly.pdbx_strand_id
1 'polypeptide(L)'
;MSLLICSVGRDVSSTEEKARGDRNVPPKTRKSEKKRKKKKKHKKRNGGDSSSSGTDSDTIYPSDLKKKEEDNGQHPAPLTSQFSWLDDLQSSTKQMFCVDCKPDPANWTYKSLYRGDVARYRRKGTSSLGLDCRKQEISWEDSKKKRKQKGDGGADRYFSTASRHLLRSEPSVSVKTPYAKSVHMASQQEVQTSSVNPLGIYDSSTALWLQGKGRQDEQKQITQVEESAAHVAGKTEEFNRHLREHPSDTQQWLQFIQYQVRLQGSESSECKSKSSYKAVLEKKLSIAERAVAINPTCISLQLERLRICQELWEPSVLAKEWKKLVFLHPNSAPLWRRYLLFIQSYFSNFTVSKVNSAYGKCLSTLSAVLDGSMVSHSALPGTEEDMLDLFIQQCQFLRQAGHSEKAISLFQAMMDFTFFKPDSVKKLSTRQQVEFFEPFWDSGEARVGEVEARGWKAWMLQQERGGWLPPPTEDKEEEDEEEVKNRSQAKWKVWLDVESLREAAHWLPWRPDKAKGQTEEDCDDPDRQVLFDDIGSSLICLSSPELRLRLLLYFLSFLGLPVASILSEVSQPSLFLENLSVLTQGKEPQRPLTSYDIPDLGVDSVGHMTTLQGKRKWVGLGRQGERFLTNMLSMLQPVLPPHHRASLTLSLLQYEKLKVLRSLHSGNKKRLHSQGKSSKRVVKRLLKEPDNRSSLILWREYAHLEWLLGNLVEARKVFSTASAMGGVKDLSGAALCELCLLWSQLELEEAAKEQSRLTDVTTSPAVCVLTKLAEGTSASFPFSQSLSPVSILKARKSYEQALAASLSDLEQKRSSVNAGAHSSKRSGLVGCYALFQYLTVGVHAAVSVYSLKANLTRAEAGNCEAGSRPQNHSYVSQLAHECEVLAVQQAALLKYHSSNSVFPLATLRQTLTSAISSWPSCALLWGIYVQVENRYHSAGRARRFFHSVTRDSGGVVPRLFAIVAEQQRKQLVDSAQRSCHYNEALPILPENGLGNRIRGLFETATKTEDGAHCPLLWRMYIHFLVSDGKVDKARAIFYKALQNVPWVKGLYMDAVQLFPEHLQEFIDLMMEKELRLRLPLEELDILLED
;
A
#
# COMPACT_ATOMS: atom_id res chain seq x y z
N MET A 1 -17.35 8.76 0.89
CA MET A 1 -17.97 10.10 1.11
C MET A 1 -17.29 10.82 2.27
N SER A 2 -17.48 12.14 2.40
CA SER A 2 -17.04 12.94 3.56
C SER A 2 -18.15 13.01 4.60
N LEU A 3 -17.82 12.92 5.90
CA LEU A 3 -18.76 13.19 6.98
C LEU A 3 -18.16 14.18 7.99
N LEU A 4 -18.58 15.44 7.84
CA LEU A 4 -18.61 16.40 8.93
C LEU A 4 -19.87 16.15 9.77
N ILE A 5 -19.80 16.33 11.08
CA ILE A 5 -20.98 16.52 11.92
C ILE A 5 -20.73 17.73 12.81
N CYS A 6 -21.43 18.84 12.53
CA CYS A 6 -21.65 19.90 13.51
C CYS A 6 -22.99 19.62 14.20
N SER A 7 -23.07 19.86 15.51
CA SER A 7 -24.30 19.76 16.30
C SER A 7 -25.16 21.01 16.13
N VAL A 8 -26.48 20.86 16.00
CA VAL A 8 -27.45 21.96 16.08
C VAL A 8 -28.72 21.52 16.81
N GLY A 9 -28.98 22.20 17.93
CA GLY A 9 -30.27 22.43 18.57
C GLY A 9 -30.07 23.65 19.48
N ARG A 10 -30.78 24.77 19.35
CA ARG A 10 -32.23 25.01 19.32
C ARG A 10 -32.94 24.46 20.55
N ASP A 11 -33.67 25.26 21.34
CA ASP A 11 -33.87 26.72 21.36
C ASP A 11 -34.20 27.17 22.80
N VAL A 12 -34.10 28.48 23.09
CA VAL A 12 -35.10 29.32 23.81
C VAL A 12 -34.44 30.61 24.33
N SER A 13 -35.19 31.70 24.29
CA SER A 13 -34.80 33.07 24.59
C SER A 13 -34.80 33.43 26.08
N SER A 14 -34.02 34.46 26.45
CA SER A 14 -34.58 35.74 26.97
C SER A 14 -33.49 36.78 27.23
N THR A 15 -33.84 38.06 27.09
CA THR A 15 -32.97 39.22 27.33
C THR A 15 -33.56 40.13 28.41
N GLU A 16 -32.73 40.40 29.43
CA GLU A 16 -32.62 41.67 30.18
C GLU A 16 -33.77 42.25 31.04
N GLU A 17 -33.31 43.04 32.03
CA GLU A 17 -33.99 44.08 32.82
C GLU A 17 -35.32 43.81 33.55
N LYS A 18 -35.26 43.78 34.91
CA LYS A 18 -35.43 45.02 35.70
C LYS A 18 -35.16 44.93 37.22
N ALA A 19 -34.80 46.11 37.75
CA ALA A 19 -35.03 46.62 39.12
C ALA A 19 -34.44 45.90 40.36
N ARG A 20 -33.34 46.50 40.85
CA ARG A 20 -33.08 46.97 42.25
C ARG A 20 -34.16 46.66 43.31
N GLY A 21 -33.75 46.30 44.54
CA GLY A 21 -34.70 46.33 45.68
C GLY A 21 -34.25 45.80 47.04
N ASP A 22 -33.06 46.21 47.52
CA ASP A 22 -32.56 46.11 48.90
C ASP A 22 -33.56 45.75 50.03
N ARG A 23 -33.26 44.70 50.81
CA ARG A 23 -33.03 44.83 52.27
C ARG A 23 -32.42 43.59 52.94
N ASN A 24 -31.19 43.74 53.40
CA ASN A 24 -30.66 42.96 54.53
C ASN A 24 -31.30 43.44 55.85
N VAL A 25 -31.49 42.52 56.82
CA VAL A 25 -31.07 42.66 58.23
C VAL A 25 -31.53 41.42 59.05
N PRO A 26 -30.67 40.83 59.90
CA PRO A 26 -31.01 39.72 60.82
C PRO A 26 -31.13 40.27 62.27
N PRO A 27 -30.89 39.53 63.38
CA PRO A 27 -30.98 38.10 63.66
C PRO A 27 -31.87 37.75 64.89
N LYS A 28 -32.09 36.44 65.11
CA LYS A 28 -32.14 35.77 66.45
C LYS A 28 -33.07 36.30 67.58
N THR A 29 -34.15 35.51 67.79
CA THR A 29 -34.50 34.75 69.03
C THR A 29 -35.77 35.06 69.85
N ARG A 30 -36.32 33.94 70.37
CA ARG A 30 -37.12 33.72 71.60
C ARG A 30 -38.65 33.84 71.58
N LYS A 31 -39.27 32.73 72.02
CA LYS A 31 -40.54 32.57 72.76
C LYS A 31 -41.84 32.98 72.03
N SER A 32 -42.58 31.99 71.54
CA SER A 32 -43.78 31.44 72.24
C SER A 32 -45.09 32.09 71.72
N GLU A 33 -46.30 31.56 71.86
CA GLU A 33 -46.86 30.27 72.31
C GLU A 33 -48.25 30.18 71.61
N LYS A 34 -48.76 29.08 71.05
CA LYS A 34 -49.51 28.00 71.75
C LYS A 34 -50.21 27.09 70.72
N LYS A 35 -50.25 25.77 71.01
CA LYS A 35 -51.41 24.83 70.98
C LYS A 35 -52.34 24.86 69.73
N ARG A 36 -52.77 23.72 69.15
CA ARG A 36 -52.99 22.32 69.61
C ARG A 36 -52.83 21.38 68.37
N LYS A 37 -53.08 20.06 68.38
CA LYS A 37 -53.73 19.17 69.36
C LYS A 37 -52.85 17.94 69.74
N LYS A 38 -53.00 16.77 69.09
CA LYS A 38 -52.48 15.42 69.45
C LYS A 38 -52.66 14.47 68.23
N LYS A 39 -51.94 13.34 67.98
CA LYS A 39 -50.92 12.52 68.70
C LYS A 39 -49.85 12.04 67.64
N LYS A 40 -48.57 11.66 67.89
CA LYS A 40 -47.90 10.85 68.93
C LYS A 40 -48.40 9.38 69.02
N LYS A 41 -47.59 8.34 69.25
CA LYS A 41 -46.12 8.09 69.21
C LYS A 41 -45.92 6.62 69.62
N HIS A 42 -45.10 5.80 68.94
CA HIS A 42 -44.00 4.99 69.52
C HIS A 42 -43.41 3.94 68.57
N LYS A 43 -42.10 3.67 68.77
CA LYS A 43 -41.32 2.58 68.15
C LYS A 43 -41.03 1.54 69.24
N LYS A 44 -41.38 0.26 69.01
CA LYS A 44 -40.51 -0.92 69.24
C LYS A 44 -41.18 -2.26 68.91
N ARG A 45 -40.42 -3.10 68.19
CA ARG A 45 -40.33 -4.58 68.27
C ARG A 45 -41.63 -5.39 68.32
N ASN A 46 -42.04 -5.87 67.14
CA ASN A 46 -42.23 -7.29 66.75
C ASN A 46 -42.18 -7.32 65.19
N GLY A 47 -42.11 -8.44 64.45
CA GLY A 47 -42.43 -9.84 64.75
C GLY A 47 -43.71 -10.24 63.98
N GLY A 48 -43.77 -11.41 63.35
CA GLY A 48 -44.68 -11.72 62.23
C GLY A 48 -43.93 -11.56 60.89
N ASP A 49 -43.62 -12.57 60.08
CA ASP A 49 -44.28 -13.86 59.76
C ASP A 49 -45.62 -13.67 59.01
N SER A 50 -45.95 -14.37 57.92
CA SER A 50 -45.22 -15.32 57.03
C SER A 50 -45.89 -15.26 55.63
N SER A 51 -45.54 -15.98 54.55
CA SER A 51 -44.62 -17.09 54.22
C SER A 51 -44.22 -16.93 52.71
N SER A 52 -43.65 -17.86 51.92
CA SER A 52 -43.16 -19.26 52.02
C SER A 52 -42.11 -19.50 50.91
N SER A 53 -41.10 -20.37 51.13
CA SER A 53 -40.19 -21.01 50.13
C SER A 53 -39.70 -20.14 48.95
N GLY A 54 -38.42 -19.76 48.83
CA GLY A 54 -37.25 -20.66 48.85
C GLY A 54 -36.86 -21.02 47.39
N THR A 55 -35.62 -20.85 46.91
CA THR A 55 -34.36 -20.56 47.62
C THR A 55 -33.42 -19.74 46.72
N ASP A 56 -33.09 -18.51 47.13
CA ASP A 56 -31.99 -17.72 46.53
C ASP A 56 -30.73 -17.85 47.40
N SER A 57 -29.55 -17.98 46.78
CA SER A 57 -28.27 -18.10 47.50
C SER A 57 -27.22 -17.11 46.98
N ASP A 58 -27.01 -16.06 47.75
CA ASP A 58 -25.80 -15.23 47.89
C ASP A 58 -25.02 -14.84 46.62
N THR A 59 -25.30 -13.64 46.13
CA THR A 59 -24.46 -12.95 45.14
C THR A 59 -23.19 -12.41 45.81
N ILE A 60 -22.12 -13.21 45.84
CA ILE A 60 -20.78 -12.78 46.29
C ILE A 60 -20.29 -11.61 45.43
N TYR A 61 -19.89 -10.50 46.06
CA TYR A 61 -19.47 -9.29 45.34
C TYR A 61 -17.99 -9.33 44.88
N PRO A 62 -17.62 -8.66 43.76
CA PRO A 62 -16.31 -8.86 43.11
C PRO A 62 -15.08 -8.28 43.85
N SER A 63 -15.26 -7.61 44.98
CA SER A 63 -14.17 -7.05 45.79
C SER A 63 -13.44 -8.11 46.61
N ASP A 64 -14.15 -9.15 47.07
CA ASP A 64 -13.72 -9.92 48.24
C ASP A 64 -12.88 -11.16 47.86
N LEU A 65 -12.98 -11.59 46.60
CA LEU A 65 -12.16 -12.68 46.04
C LEU A 65 -10.74 -12.22 45.66
N LYS A 66 -10.53 -10.92 45.40
CA LYS A 66 -9.23 -10.36 44.96
C LYS A 66 -8.08 -10.50 45.97
N LYS A 67 -8.34 -10.95 47.21
CA LYS A 67 -7.33 -11.20 48.25
C LYS A 67 -6.97 -12.67 48.46
N LYS A 68 -7.33 -13.57 47.53
CA LYS A 68 -7.03 -15.02 47.65
C LYS A 68 -6.43 -15.70 46.41
N GLU A 69 -6.22 -14.99 45.30
CA GLU A 69 -5.69 -15.57 44.05
C GLU A 69 -4.35 -14.98 43.58
N GLU A 70 -3.66 -14.18 44.40
CA GLU A 70 -2.30 -13.69 44.08
C GLU A 70 -1.19 -14.75 44.27
N ASP A 71 -1.53 -15.95 44.78
CA ASP A 71 -0.58 -16.95 45.28
C ASP A 71 -0.74 -18.36 44.67
N ASN A 72 -1.32 -18.49 43.46
CA ASN A 72 -1.39 -19.79 42.77
C ASN A 72 -1.42 -19.67 41.23
N GLY A 73 -0.24 -19.40 40.64
CA GLY A 73 -0.09 -19.17 39.20
C GLY A 73 -0.13 -20.44 38.35
N GLN A 74 -1.31 -20.79 37.80
CA GLN A 74 -1.44 -21.78 36.72
C GLN A 74 -1.73 -21.09 35.38
N HIS A 75 -0.75 -21.10 34.47
CA HIS A 75 -0.87 -20.47 33.16
C HIS A 75 -1.73 -21.29 32.19
N PRO A 76 -2.72 -20.69 31.49
CA PRO A 76 -3.37 -21.34 30.35
C PRO A 76 -2.40 -21.46 29.17
N ALA A 77 -2.39 -22.61 28.50
CA ALA A 77 -1.45 -22.90 27.42
C ALA A 77 -1.72 -22.07 26.15
N PRO A 78 -0.68 -21.59 25.44
CA PRO A 78 -0.84 -20.90 24.16
C PRO A 78 -1.25 -21.88 23.05
N LEU A 79 -2.32 -21.56 22.33
CA LEU A 79 -2.75 -22.33 21.15
C LEU A 79 -1.91 -21.95 19.93
N THR A 80 -0.94 -22.80 19.57
CA THR A 80 -0.34 -22.79 18.23
C THR A 80 -1.38 -23.22 17.20
N SER A 81 -1.99 -22.25 16.53
CA SER A 81 -2.94 -22.51 15.45
C SER A 81 -2.23 -23.02 14.18
N GLN A 82 -1.92 -24.31 14.14
CA GLN A 82 -1.62 -25.02 12.89
C GLN A 82 -2.91 -25.06 12.06
N PHE A 83 -3.15 -23.97 11.33
CA PHE A 83 -4.38 -23.76 10.57
C PHE A 83 -4.33 -24.53 9.24
N SER A 84 -4.48 -25.85 9.31
CA SER A 84 -4.88 -26.66 8.16
C SER A 84 -6.34 -26.37 7.83
N TRP A 85 -6.65 -26.28 6.54
CA TRP A 85 -8.04 -26.31 6.09
C TRP A 85 -8.52 -27.76 6.03
N LEU A 86 -9.83 -27.96 6.23
CA LEU A 86 -10.48 -29.27 6.07
C LEU A 86 -10.21 -29.91 4.69
N ASP A 87 -9.93 -29.10 3.67
CA ASP A 87 -9.63 -29.54 2.30
C ASP A 87 -8.13 -29.90 2.09
N ASP A 88 -7.24 -29.59 3.03
CA ASP A 88 -5.79 -29.87 2.92
C ASP A 88 -5.45 -31.33 3.28
N LEU A 89 -6.40 -32.06 3.89
CA LEU A 89 -6.24 -33.45 4.33
C LEU A 89 -6.49 -34.43 3.16
N GLN A 90 -5.50 -34.57 2.28
CA GLN A 90 -5.57 -35.40 1.06
C GLN A 90 -5.55 -36.93 1.28
N SER A 91 -5.89 -37.41 2.48
CA SER A 91 -5.95 -38.86 2.78
C SER A 91 -7.10 -39.20 3.73
N SER A 92 -7.65 -40.41 3.59
CA SER A 92 -8.83 -40.89 4.32
C SER A 92 -8.51 -41.39 5.73
N THR A 93 -7.87 -40.55 6.55
CA THR A 93 -7.62 -40.83 7.97
C THR A 93 -8.94 -41.00 8.72
N LYS A 94 -9.08 -42.07 9.51
CA LYS A 94 -10.35 -42.59 10.06
C LYS A 94 -11.10 -41.71 11.08
N GLN A 95 -10.72 -40.45 11.27
CA GLN A 95 -11.37 -39.51 12.19
C GLN A 95 -11.74 -38.22 11.45
N MET A 96 -12.93 -38.20 10.85
CA MET A 96 -13.49 -37.02 10.15
C MET A 96 -14.10 -35.97 11.10
N PHE A 97 -13.82 -36.07 12.41
CA PHE A 97 -14.27 -35.13 13.42
C PHE A 97 -13.18 -34.94 14.48
N CYS A 98 -12.94 -33.69 14.89
CA CYS A 98 -12.20 -33.36 16.09
C CYS A 98 -13.23 -32.99 17.16
N VAL A 99 -13.27 -33.74 18.26
CA VAL A 99 -14.00 -33.31 19.46
C VAL A 99 -13.02 -32.54 20.33
N ASP A 100 -13.16 -31.23 20.40
CA ASP A 100 -12.47 -30.47 21.44
C ASP A 100 -13.20 -30.69 22.78
N CYS A 101 -12.66 -31.59 23.60
CA CYS A 101 -13.18 -31.87 24.93
C CYS A 101 -12.79 -30.81 25.98
N LYS A 102 -12.07 -29.74 25.60
CA LYS A 102 -11.73 -28.65 26.52
C LYS A 102 -12.93 -27.71 26.69
N PRO A 103 -13.24 -27.26 27.92
CA PRO A 103 -14.27 -26.25 28.12
C PRO A 103 -13.80 -24.92 27.51
N ASP A 104 -14.62 -24.32 26.64
CA ASP A 104 -14.35 -23.02 26.04
C ASP A 104 -14.04 -21.95 27.13
N PRO A 105 -12.83 -21.35 27.13
CA PRO A 105 -12.46 -20.32 28.09
C PRO A 105 -13.41 -19.11 28.13
N ALA A 106 -14.12 -18.80 27.03
CA ALA A 106 -15.09 -17.71 27.02
C ALA A 106 -16.32 -17.98 27.91
N ASN A 107 -16.72 -19.25 28.09
CA ASN A 107 -17.81 -19.60 29.00
C ASN A 107 -17.46 -19.33 30.47
N TRP A 108 -16.17 -19.40 30.84
CA TRP A 108 -15.70 -19.01 32.18
C TRP A 108 -15.83 -17.50 32.41
N THR A 109 -15.58 -16.68 31.38
CA THR A 109 -15.65 -15.22 31.47
C THR A 109 -17.08 -14.68 31.63
N TYR A 110 -18.08 -15.39 31.08
CA TYR A 110 -19.47 -14.92 31.01
C TYR A 110 -20.50 -15.78 31.77
N LYS A 111 -20.08 -16.91 32.36
CA LYS A 111 -20.91 -17.95 33.02
C LYS A 111 -22.03 -18.56 32.16
N SER A 112 -22.16 -18.14 30.90
CA SER A 112 -23.10 -18.64 29.89
C SER A 112 -22.66 -18.16 28.51
N LEU A 113 -23.13 -18.81 27.44
CA LEU A 113 -22.98 -18.31 26.08
C LEU A 113 -23.59 -16.90 25.95
N TYR A 114 -22.91 -16.02 25.21
CA TYR A 114 -23.35 -14.65 25.03
C TYR A 114 -24.77 -14.58 24.41
N ARG A 115 -25.59 -13.62 24.88
CA ARG A 115 -27.03 -13.53 24.58
C ARG A 115 -27.37 -13.23 23.10
N GLY A 116 -26.35 -13.01 22.26
CA GLY A 116 -26.46 -12.95 20.79
C GLY A 116 -26.22 -14.30 20.11
N ASP A 117 -25.38 -15.16 20.69
CA ASP A 117 -24.97 -16.45 20.12
C ASP A 117 -25.94 -17.58 20.51
N VAL A 118 -26.69 -17.41 21.60
CA VAL A 118 -27.86 -18.24 21.92
C VAL A 118 -28.97 -18.04 20.88
N ALA A 119 -29.12 -19.01 19.99
CA ALA A 119 -30.11 -19.01 18.92
C ALA A 119 -31.55 -18.83 19.45
N ARG A 120 -32.14 -17.65 19.21
CA ARG A 120 -33.49 -17.31 19.69
C ARG A 120 -34.58 -17.91 18.79
N TYR A 121 -34.84 -19.20 18.95
CA TYR A 121 -35.93 -19.89 18.26
C TYR A 121 -37.29 -19.23 18.56
N ARG A 122 -37.90 -18.60 17.54
CA ARG A 122 -39.33 -18.27 17.54
C ARG A 122 -40.09 -19.33 16.75
N ARG A 123 -40.99 -20.04 17.42
CA ARG A 123 -41.85 -21.07 16.81
C ARG A 123 -42.71 -20.44 15.71
N LYS A 124 -42.74 -21.06 14.52
CA LYS A 124 -43.47 -20.54 13.34
C LYS A 124 -44.57 -21.51 12.92
N GLY A 125 -45.70 -21.46 13.63
CA GLY A 125 -46.83 -22.36 13.48
C GLY A 125 -47.10 -23.18 14.74
N THR A 126 -48.32 -23.73 14.85
CA THR A 126 -48.80 -24.45 16.04
C THR A 126 -48.29 -25.90 16.12
N SER A 127 -48.06 -26.56 15.00
CA SER A 127 -47.57 -27.95 14.95
C SER A 127 -46.07 -28.08 15.30
N SER A 128 -45.63 -29.32 15.50
CA SER A 128 -44.23 -29.72 15.65
C SER A 128 -43.86 -30.72 14.56
N LEU A 129 -42.63 -30.63 14.05
CA LEU A 129 -42.13 -31.57 13.04
C LEU A 129 -41.98 -32.97 13.65
N GLY A 130 -42.48 -34.01 12.95
CA GLY A 130 -42.35 -35.42 13.34
C GLY A 130 -43.63 -36.10 13.86
N LEU A 131 -44.75 -35.39 14.01
CA LEU A 131 -46.04 -35.99 14.40
C LEU A 131 -46.90 -36.38 13.18
N ASP A 132 -47.71 -37.45 13.30
CA ASP A 132 -48.67 -37.84 12.25
C ASP A 132 -49.88 -36.90 12.24
N CYS A 133 -49.98 -36.11 11.17
CA CYS A 133 -51.01 -35.11 10.91
C CYS A 133 -52.46 -35.63 10.97
N ARG A 134 -52.69 -36.95 11.00
CA ARG A 134 -54.02 -37.57 11.05
C ARG A 134 -54.39 -38.16 12.41
N LYS A 135 -53.47 -38.19 13.38
CA LYS A 135 -53.66 -38.90 14.67
C LYS A 135 -53.26 -38.10 15.91
N GLN A 136 -52.46 -37.04 15.76
CA GLN A 136 -51.93 -36.28 16.90
C GLN A 136 -52.06 -34.78 16.65
N GLU A 137 -52.95 -34.14 17.40
CA GLU A 137 -53.09 -32.68 17.46
C GLU A 137 -52.62 -32.17 18.83
N ILE A 138 -51.84 -31.08 18.83
CA ILE A 138 -51.48 -30.35 20.06
C ILE A 138 -51.89 -28.89 19.84
N SER A 139 -53.10 -28.56 20.29
CA SER A 139 -53.61 -27.19 20.25
C SER A 139 -52.92 -26.32 21.29
N TRP A 140 -52.54 -25.10 20.89
CA TRP A 140 -52.08 -24.02 21.77
C TRP A 140 -52.88 -22.76 21.40
N GLU A 141 -53.69 -22.25 22.32
CA GLU A 141 -54.57 -21.11 22.06
C GLU A 141 -53.84 -19.76 22.08
N ASP A 142 -53.30 -19.33 20.94
CA ASP A 142 -52.85 -17.94 20.74
C ASP A 142 -54.04 -17.01 20.40
N SER A 143 -54.32 -16.05 21.26
CA SER A 143 -55.58 -15.29 21.22
C SER A 143 -55.58 -14.07 20.27
N LYS A 144 -56.74 -13.87 19.60
CA LYS A 144 -57.25 -12.59 19.02
C LYS A 144 -56.62 -12.03 17.72
N LYS A 145 -57.11 -12.60 16.59
CA LYS A 145 -57.73 -11.90 15.42
C LYS A 145 -57.37 -10.42 15.12
N LYS A 146 -56.75 -10.16 13.94
CA LYS A 146 -57.10 -9.13 12.90
C LYS A 146 -55.91 -8.96 11.93
N ARG A 147 -56.05 -8.67 10.62
CA ARG A 147 -57.21 -8.61 9.68
C ARG A 147 -56.66 -8.90 8.28
N LYS A 148 -57.46 -9.41 7.32
CA LYS A 148 -57.02 -9.57 5.92
C LYS A 148 -56.77 -8.21 5.27
N GLN A 149 -55.71 -8.11 4.46
CA GLN A 149 -55.79 -7.41 3.17
C GLN A 149 -54.98 -8.19 2.13
N LYS A 150 -55.51 -8.28 0.91
CA LYS A 150 -54.94 -9.03 -0.21
C LYS A 150 -54.40 -8.00 -1.21
N GLY A 151 -53.10 -7.82 -1.26
CA GLY A 151 -52.42 -6.97 -2.23
C GLY A 151 -51.57 -7.83 -3.15
N ASP A 152 -51.71 -7.65 -4.46
CA ASP A 152 -50.79 -8.27 -5.42
C ASP A 152 -49.42 -7.56 -5.37
N GLY A 153 -48.37 -8.30 -5.70
CA GLY A 153 -47.00 -7.95 -5.40
C GLY A 153 -46.09 -9.15 -5.57
N GLY A 154 -46.06 -9.69 -6.79
CA GLY A 154 -45.14 -10.76 -7.17
C GLY A 154 -43.72 -10.44 -6.74
N ALA A 155 -43.11 -11.32 -5.94
CA ALA A 155 -41.83 -11.06 -5.31
C ALA A 155 -40.75 -10.74 -6.36
N ASP A 156 -40.24 -9.51 -6.30
CA ASP A 156 -39.31 -8.98 -7.29
C ASP A 156 -38.04 -9.85 -7.28
N ARG A 157 -37.81 -10.56 -8.39
CA ARG A 157 -36.72 -11.57 -8.46
C ARG A 157 -35.38 -10.83 -8.33
N TYR A 158 -34.38 -11.45 -7.71
CA TYR A 158 -33.09 -10.78 -7.42
C TYR A 158 -32.33 -10.22 -8.65
N PHE A 159 -32.71 -10.63 -9.86
CA PHE A 159 -32.24 -10.05 -11.14
C PHE A 159 -32.92 -8.72 -11.52
N SER A 160 -33.89 -8.22 -10.75
CA SER A 160 -34.71 -7.07 -11.15
C SER A 160 -33.88 -5.80 -11.33
N THR A 161 -34.46 -4.82 -12.03
CA THR A 161 -33.81 -3.53 -12.22
C THR A 161 -33.71 -2.77 -10.89
N ALA A 162 -34.74 -2.82 -10.04
CA ALA A 162 -34.72 -2.23 -8.70
C ALA A 162 -33.67 -2.89 -7.79
N SER A 163 -33.61 -4.23 -7.76
CA SER A 163 -32.60 -4.99 -7.01
C SER A 163 -31.17 -4.60 -7.43
N ARG A 164 -30.95 -4.37 -8.73
CA ARG A 164 -29.67 -3.91 -9.27
C ARG A 164 -29.28 -2.47 -8.88
N HIS A 165 -30.23 -1.59 -8.56
CA HIS A 165 -29.91 -0.27 -7.99
C HIS A 165 -29.55 -0.37 -6.49
N LEU A 166 -30.23 -1.25 -5.75
CA LEU A 166 -29.94 -1.55 -4.35
C LEU A 166 -28.52 -2.14 -4.16
N LEU A 167 -28.04 -2.92 -5.13
CA LEU A 167 -26.66 -3.45 -5.17
C LEU A 167 -25.60 -2.47 -5.72
N ARG A 168 -26.00 -1.28 -6.20
CA ARG A 168 -25.11 -0.25 -6.77
C ARG A 168 -24.89 0.96 -5.87
N SER A 169 -25.75 1.18 -4.88
CA SER A 169 -25.60 2.23 -3.88
C SER A 169 -24.66 1.79 -2.75
N GLU A 170 -24.01 2.74 -2.07
CA GLU A 170 -23.51 2.47 -0.71
C GLU A 170 -24.70 2.05 0.18
N PRO A 171 -24.50 1.14 1.16
CA PRO A 171 -25.58 0.30 1.69
C PRO A 171 -26.65 1.09 2.47
N SER A 172 -27.76 1.39 1.79
CA SER A 172 -29.02 1.74 2.42
C SER A 172 -29.73 0.45 2.85
N VAL A 173 -29.73 0.18 4.16
CA VAL A 173 -30.20 -1.11 4.71
C VAL A 173 -31.72 -1.23 4.62
N SER A 174 -32.21 -1.93 3.59
CA SER A 174 -33.61 -2.36 3.48
C SER A 174 -33.70 -3.67 2.68
N VAL A 175 -33.35 -4.79 3.33
CA VAL A 175 -33.42 -6.12 2.71
C VAL A 175 -34.75 -6.81 3.06
N LYS A 176 -35.65 -6.89 2.07
CA LYS A 176 -36.74 -7.87 2.04
C LYS A 176 -36.46 -8.87 0.93
N THR A 177 -36.21 -10.13 1.26
CA THR A 177 -35.98 -11.21 0.28
C THR A 177 -36.80 -12.47 0.61
N PRO A 178 -37.24 -13.25 -0.40
CA PRO A 178 -38.04 -14.46 -0.17
C PRO A 178 -37.18 -15.70 0.13
N TYR A 179 -37.81 -16.69 0.76
CA TYR A 179 -37.23 -18.02 1.01
C TYR A 179 -36.95 -18.82 -0.27
N ALA A 180 -35.85 -19.56 -0.28
CA ALA A 180 -35.63 -20.71 -1.17
C ALA A 180 -35.78 -22.03 -0.40
N LYS A 181 -36.04 -23.15 -1.10
CA LYS A 181 -36.16 -24.50 -0.53
C LYS A 181 -34.86 -25.29 -0.68
N SER A 182 -34.57 -26.17 0.28
CA SER A 182 -33.47 -27.16 0.18
C SER A 182 -33.92 -28.44 -0.53
N VAL A 183 -32.96 -29.28 -0.92
CA VAL A 183 -33.14 -30.52 -1.71
C VAL A 183 -32.37 -31.68 -1.08
N HIS A 184 -33.04 -32.83 -0.97
CA HIS A 184 -32.62 -34.22 -0.64
C HIS A 184 -31.42 -34.53 0.28
N MET A 185 -31.67 -35.47 1.21
CA MET A 185 -30.67 -36.28 1.92
C MET A 185 -30.32 -37.56 1.13
N ALA A 186 -29.24 -38.24 1.53
CA ALA A 186 -28.91 -39.60 1.12
C ALA A 186 -28.45 -40.47 2.31
N SER A 187 -28.80 -41.77 2.24
CA SER A 187 -28.26 -42.93 3.00
C SER A 187 -27.98 -42.80 4.51
N GLN A 188 -28.73 -43.58 5.30
CA GLN A 188 -28.30 -44.03 6.62
C GLN A 188 -27.27 -45.18 6.48
N GLN A 189 -26.44 -45.39 7.50
CA GLN A 189 -25.74 -46.66 7.75
C GLN A 189 -26.00 -47.08 9.21
N GLU A 190 -26.21 -48.38 9.42
CA GLU A 190 -26.56 -48.94 10.72
C GLU A 190 -25.31 -49.16 11.59
N VAL A 191 -25.46 -48.99 12.90
CA VAL A 191 -24.42 -49.31 13.89
C VAL A 191 -24.94 -50.43 14.78
N GLN A 192 -24.24 -51.56 14.80
CA GLN A 192 -24.59 -52.69 15.65
C GLN A 192 -24.31 -52.37 17.13
N THR A 193 -25.33 -52.49 17.98
CA THR A 193 -25.19 -52.38 19.43
C THR A 193 -24.76 -53.71 20.05
N SER A 194 -23.89 -53.66 21.06
CA SER A 194 -23.58 -54.82 21.90
C SER A 194 -24.27 -54.69 23.26
N SER A 195 -24.57 -55.81 23.92
CA SER A 195 -25.42 -55.86 25.12
C SER A 195 -24.87 -55.08 26.33
N VAL A 196 -23.59 -54.70 26.32
CA VAL A 196 -22.91 -53.98 27.41
C VAL A 196 -22.98 -52.44 27.23
N ASN A 197 -23.39 -51.95 26.07
CA ASN A 197 -23.61 -50.52 25.81
C ASN A 197 -24.90 -50.28 24.97
N PRO A 198 -26.08 -50.69 25.48
CA PRO A 198 -27.33 -50.68 24.69
C PRO A 198 -27.84 -49.28 24.33
N LEU A 199 -27.27 -48.22 24.91
CA LEU A 199 -27.61 -46.82 24.65
C LEU A 199 -26.51 -46.04 23.89
N GLY A 200 -25.36 -46.66 23.61
CA GLY A 200 -24.24 -46.01 22.93
C GLY A 200 -23.55 -44.87 23.72
N ILE A 201 -23.73 -44.82 25.04
CA ILE A 201 -23.27 -43.72 25.90
C ILE A 201 -21.79 -43.87 26.27
N TYR A 202 -21.32 -45.10 26.48
CA TYR A 202 -19.91 -45.38 26.78
C TYR A 202 -19.07 -45.32 25.52
N ASP A 203 -17.83 -44.81 25.64
CA ASP A 203 -16.85 -44.87 24.57
C ASP A 203 -16.27 -46.28 24.42
N SER A 204 -15.53 -46.52 23.33
CA SER A 204 -14.94 -47.82 23.03
C SER A 204 -13.97 -48.32 24.11
N SER A 205 -13.24 -47.43 24.80
CA SER A 205 -12.31 -47.83 25.87
C SER A 205 -13.05 -48.26 27.13
N THR A 206 -14.06 -47.50 27.56
CA THR A 206 -14.93 -47.87 28.70
C THR A 206 -15.70 -49.16 28.40
N ALA A 207 -16.19 -49.35 27.17
CA ALA A 207 -16.88 -50.59 26.78
C ALA A 207 -15.96 -51.83 26.82
N LEU A 208 -14.69 -51.71 26.40
CA LEU A 208 -13.69 -52.78 26.50
C LEU A 208 -13.25 -53.05 27.95
N TRP A 209 -13.19 -52.02 28.78
CA TRP A 209 -12.89 -52.14 30.21
C TRP A 209 -14.02 -52.86 30.96
N LEU A 210 -15.29 -52.52 30.68
CA LEU A 210 -16.47 -53.23 31.21
C LEU A 210 -16.57 -54.69 30.74
N GLN A 211 -15.93 -55.04 29.61
CA GLN A 211 -15.77 -56.42 29.14
C GLN A 211 -14.52 -57.12 29.71
N GLY A 212 -13.82 -56.52 30.67
CA GLY A 212 -12.66 -57.11 31.36
C GLY A 212 -11.35 -57.14 30.56
N LYS A 213 -11.23 -56.33 29.49
CA LYS A 213 -10.09 -56.38 28.54
C LYS A 213 -9.28 -55.08 28.45
N GLY A 214 -9.17 -54.32 29.54
CA GLY A 214 -8.54 -53.00 29.55
C GLY A 214 -7.10 -52.93 30.07
N ARG A 215 -6.09 -52.97 29.18
CA ARG A 215 -4.76 -52.32 29.32
C ARG A 215 -3.85 -52.56 28.10
N GLN A 216 -3.58 -51.53 27.26
CA GLN A 216 -2.38 -51.39 26.40
C GLN A 216 -2.37 -50.06 25.59
N ASP A 217 -2.17 -48.91 26.24
CA ASP A 217 -2.05 -47.61 25.53
C ASP A 217 -0.98 -46.63 26.07
N GLU A 218 -0.45 -46.81 27.28
CA GLU A 218 0.58 -45.91 27.86
C GLU A 218 1.91 -45.89 27.07
N GLN A 219 2.15 -46.87 26.19
CA GLN A 219 3.40 -47.00 25.42
C GLN A 219 3.40 -46.23 24.08
N LYS A 220 2.24 -45.80 23.54
CA LYS A 220 2.16 -45.17 22.21
C LYS A 220 2.54 -43.68 22.18
N GLN A 221 2.38 -42.97 23.29
CA GLN A 221 2.71 -41.54 23.36
C GLN A 221 4.22 -41.27 23.44
N ILE A 222 5.01 -42.24 23.91
CA ILE A 222 6.48 -42.10 23.98
C ILE A 222 7.09 -42.24 22.58
N THR A 223 6.65 -43.24 21.80
CA THR A 223 7.23 -43.56 20.48
C THR A 223 7.14 -42.41 19.48
N GLN A 224 6.00 -41.70 19.42
CA GLN A 224 5.83 -40.59 18.48
C GLN A 224 6.75 -39.38 18.77
N VAL A 225 7.13 -39.17 20.04
CA VAL A 225 8.08 -38.11 20.40
C VAL A 225 9.48 -38.51 19.96
N GLU A 226 9.89 -39.76 20.23
CA GLU A 226 11.19 -40.30 19.83
C GLU A 226 11.38 -40.32 18.30
N GLU A 227 10.37 -40.75 17.54
CA GLU A 227 10.38 -40.72 16.06
C GLU A 227 10.62 -39.30 15.51
N SER A 228 9.97 -38.30 16.11
CA SER A 228 10.14 -36.90 15.69
C SER A 228 11.55 -36.37 15.95
N ALA A 229 12.14 -36.72 17.10
CA ALA A 229 13.50 -36.35 17.48
C ALA A 229 14.55 -37.11 16.63
N ALA A 230 14.33 -38.39 16.34
CA ALA A 230 15.20 -39.21 15.51
C ALA A 230 15.27 -38.67 14.06
N HIS A 231 14.15 -38.28 13.47
CA HIS A 231 14.11 -37.66 12.13
C HIS A 231 14.81 -36.29 12.09
N VAL A 232 14.77 -35.52 13.18
CA VAL A 232 15.53 -34.26 13.34
C VAL A 232 17.03 -34.50 13.49
N ALA A 233 17.42 -35.52 14.26
CA ALA A 233 18.81 -35.95 14.40
C ALA A 233 19.39 -36.44 13.07
N GLY A 234 18.67 -37.34 12.37
CA GLY A 234 19.07 -37.87 11.07
C GLY A 234 19.31 -36.79 10.02
N LYS A 235 18.41 -35.81 9.89
CA LYS A 235 18.63 -34.67 8.97
C LYS A 235 19.77 -33.75 9.39
N THR A 236 20.00 -33.59 10.69
CA THR A 236 21.17 -32.88 11.21
C THR A 236 22.47 -33.65 10.90
N GLU A 237 22.43 -34.98 10.90
CA GLU A 237 23.54 -35.84 10.49
C GLU A 237 23.77 -35.79 8.98
N GLU A 238 22.72 -35.86 8.16
CA GLU A 238 22.79 -35.73 6.69
C GLU A 238 23.50 -34.44 6.26
N PHE A 239 23.11 -33.28 6.81
CA PHE A 239 23.82 -32.02 6.58
C PHE A 239 25.27 -32.09 7.05
N ASN A 240 25.56 -32.65 8.24
CA ASN A 240 26.94 -32.78 8.73
C ASN A 240 27.77 -33.88 8.02
N ARG A 241 27.15 -34.74 7.21
CA ARG A 241 27.82 -35.70 6.32
C ARG A 241 28.15 -35.03 4.99
N HIS A 242 27.15 -34.45 4.33
CA HIS A 242 27.34 -33.72 3.07
C HIS A 242 28.32 -32.54 3.20
N LEU A 243 28.35 -31.85 4.36
CA LEU A 243 29.29 -30.75 4.64
C LEU A 243 30.68 -31.20 5.12
N ARG A 244 30.89 -32.51 5.39
CA ARG A 244 32.23 -33.11 5.51
C ARG A 244 32.76 -33.56 4.15
N GLU A 245 31.89 -34.12 3.32
CA GLU A 245 32.21 -34.60 1.96
C GLU A 245 32.45 -33.41 0.99
N HIS A 246 31.65 -32.35 1.12
CA HIS A 246 31.72 -31.15 0.28
C HIS A 246 31.77 -29.86 1.13
N PRO A 247 32.89 -29.55 1.83
CA PRO A 247 32.99 -28.39 2.72
C PRO A 247 32.84 -27.02 2.02
N SER A 248 33.03 -26.98 0.70
CA SER A 248 32.88 -25.80 -0.16
C SER A 248 31.44 -25.51 -0.61
N ASP A 249 30.46 -26.36 -0.28
CA ASP A 249 29.06 -26.15 -0.64
C ASP A 249 28.40 -25.06 0.23
N THR A 250 28.57 -23.81 -0.20
CA THR A 250 27.99 -22.63 0.45
C THR A 250 26.46 -22.65 0.51
N GLN A 251 25.77 -23.35 -0.40
CA GLN A 251 24.31 -23.47 -0.38
C GLN A 251 23.84 -24.44 0.70
N GLN A 252 24.51 -25.58 0.86
CA GLN A 252 24.23 -26.52 1.95
C GLN A 252 24.55 -25.91 3.33
N TRP A 253 25.60 -25.09 3.45
CA TRP A 253 25.85 -24.33 4.69
C TRP A 253 24.68 -23.39 5.03
N LEU A 254 24.19 -22.61 4.06
CA LEU A 254 23.04 -21.72 4.23
C LEU A 254 21.76 -22.49 4.58
N GLN A 255 21.48 -23.60 3.87
CA GLN A 255 20.33 -24.46 4.16
C GLN A 255 20.41 -25.09 5.56
N PHE A 256 21.60 -25.49 6.03
CA PHE A 256 21.79 -26.03 7.36
C PHE A 256 21.56 -24.98 8.47
N ILE A 257 22.04 -23.74 8.28
CA ILE A 257 21.76 -22.60 9.18
C ILE A 257 20.25 -22.33 9.24
N GLN A 258 19.57 -22.28 8.08
CA GLN A 258 18.12 -22.09 7.99
C GLN A 258 17.33 -23.27 8.58
N TYR A 259 17.83 -24.50 8.47
CA TYR A 259 17.19 -25.69 9.06
C TYR A 259 17.14 -25.59 10.59
N GLN A 260 18.20 -25.06 11.24
CA GLN A 260 18.18 -24.76 12.68
C GLN A 260 17.18 -23.65 13.07
N VAL A 261 16.61 -22.89 12.13
CA VAL A 261 15.45 -22.01 12.39
C VAL A 261 14.16 -22.83 12.37
N ARG A 262 14.00 -23.73 11.39
CA ARG A 262 12.78 -24.50 11.14
C ARG A 262 12.44 -25.49 12.27
N LEU A 263 13.45 -25.94 13.03
CA LEU A 263 13.27 -26.83 14.18
C LEU A 263 12.43 -26.23 15.32
N GLN A 264 12.53 -24.92 15.59
CA GLN A 264 11.80 -24.28 16.71
C GLN A 264 10.38 -23.84 16.37
N GLY A 265 9.88 -24.10 15.16
CA GLY A 265 8.50 -23.79 14.78
C GLY A 265 7.42 -24.53 15.60
N SER A 266 7.81 -25.56 16.36
CA SER A 266 6.91 -26.40 17.18
C SER A 266 7.07 -26.22 18.70
N GLU A 267 8.03 -25.42 19.18
CA GLU A 267 8.34 -25.29 20.62
C GLU A 267 7.91 -23.94 21.21
N SER A 268 6.61 -23.71 21.35
CA SER A 268 6.08 -22.48 21.96
C SER A 268 6.00 -22.56 23.49
N SER A 269 6.93 -21.92 24.21
CA SER A 269 6.85 -21.69 25.65
C SER A 269 7.61 -20.41 26.06
N GLU A 270 6.89 -19.29 26.03
CA GLU A 270 7.50 -17.94 26.02
C GLU A 270 8.33 -17.58 27.28
N CYS A 271 8.14 -18.26 28.42
CA CYS A 271 8.86 -17.93 29.66
C CYS A 271 10.23 -18.62 29.82
N LYS A 272 10.53 -19.70 29.08
CA LYS A 272 11.91 -20.25 28.96
C LYS A 272 12.69 -19.65 27.79
N SER A 273 12.02 -18.80 26.99
CA SER A 273 12.43 -18.47 25.63
C SER A 273 13.80 -17.77 25.52
N LYS A 274 14.06 -16.71 26.29
CA LYS A 274 15.28 -15.88 26.08
C LYS A 274 16.60 -16.67 26.15
N SER A 275 16.74 -17.61 27.09
CA SER A 275 17.95 -18.43 27.22
C SER A 275 18.03 -19.49 26.12
N SER A 276 16.93 -20.19 25.83
CA SER A 276 16.86 -21.20 24.75
C SER A 276 17.13 -20.57 23.37
N TYR A 277 16.51 -19.43 23.09
CA TYR A 277 16.68 -18.68 21.85
C TYR A 277 18.11 -18.15 21.68
N LYS A 278 18.71 -17.59 22.75
CA LYS A 278 20.13 -17.19 22.73
C LYS A 278 21.06 -18.37 22.47
N ALA A 279 20.85 -19.51 23.14
CA ALA A 279 21.63 -20.73 22.92
C ALA A 279 21.47 -21.28 21.48
N VAL A 280 20.29 -21.11 20.84
CA VAL A 280 20.08 -21.46 19.44
C VAL A 280 20.74 -20.46 18.48
N LEU A 281 20.78 -19.17 18.81
CA LEU A 281 21.58 -18.19 18.06
C LEU A 281 23.08 -18.47 18.20
N GLU A 282 23.58 -18.83 19.39
CA GLU A 282 24.98 -19.23 19.63
C GLU A 282 25.33 -20.52 18.87
N LYS A 283 24.41 -21.50 18.81
CA LYS A 283 24.53 -22.69 17.96
C LYS A 283 24.56 -22.35 16.47
N LYS A 284 23.72 -21.43 15.99
CA LYS A 284 23.74 -20.96 14.59
C LYS A 284 25.02 -20.18 14.29
N LEU A 285 25.51 -19.37 15.23
CA LEU A 285 26.74 -18.61 15.11
C LEU A 285 27.95 -19.54 14.94
N SER A 286 28.12 -20.54 15.81
CA SER A 286 29.22 -21.51 15.67
C SER A 286 29.17 -22.32 14.35
N ILE A 287 27.98 -22.59 13.80
CA ILE A 287 27.82 -23.18 12.46
C ILE A 287 28.23 -22.17 11.37
N ALA A 288 27.82 -20.90 11.47
CA ALA A 288 28.14 -19.85 10.52
C ALA A 288 29.64 -19.46 10.54
N GLU A 289 30.26 -19.41 11.71
CA GLU A 289 31.70 -19.21 11.91
C GLU A 289 32.51 -20.36 11.29
N ARG A 290 32.07 -21.62 11.48
CA ARG A 290 32.66 -22.78 10.82
C ARG A 290 32.52 -22.70 9.29
N ALA A 291 31.36 -22.29 8.78
CA ALA A 291 31.11 -22.12 7.35
C ALA A 291 31.99 -21.01 6.74
N VAL A 292 32.13 -19.88 7.45
CA VAL A 292 32.95 -18.71 7.07
C VAL A 292 34.45 -19.02 7.15
N ALA A 293 34.91 -19.77 8.15
CA ALA A 293 36.32 -20.16 8.27
C ALA A 293 36.77 -21.06 7.11
N ILE A 294 35.87 -21.89 6.58
CA ILE A 294 36.12 -22.75 5.40
C ILE A 294 35.94 -21.97 4.09
N ASN A 295 34.97 -21.03 4.03
CA ASN A 295 34.61 -20.28 2.82
C ASN A 295 34.69 -18.76 3.04
N PRO A 296 35.87 -18.18 3.34
CA PRO A 296 35.99 -16.79 3.82
C PRO A 296 35.56 -15.74 2.78
N THR A 297 35.67 -16.07 1.49
CA THR A 297 35.28 -15.23 0.35
C THR A 297 33.77 -15.26 0.05
N CYS A 298 32.98 -16.10 0.74
CA CYS A 298 31.55 -16.18 0.50
C CYS A 298 30.78 -15.06 1.22
N ILE A 299 30.50 -13.98 0.49
CA ILE A 299 29.73 -12.82 0.99
C ILE A 299 28.39 -13.26 1.62
N SER A 300 27.68 -14.22 1.02
CA SER A 300 26.39 -14.70 1.54
C SER A 300 26.49 -15.36 2.93
N LEU A 301 27.55 -16.12 3.20
CA LEU A 301 27.79 -16.72 4.52
C LEU A 301 28.22 -15.67 5.55
N GLN A 302 29.03 -14.68 5.13
CA GLN A 302 29.40 -13.54 5.99
C GLN A 302 28.17 -12.70 6.37
N LEU A 303 27.23 -12.49 5.45
CA LEU A 303 25.99 -11.75 5.70
C LEU A 303 25.07 -12.48 6.69
N GLU A 304 24.86 -13.79 6.55
CA GLU A 304 24.07 -14.56 7.53
C GLU A 304 24.80 -14.68 8.88
N ARG A 305 26.14 -14.74 8.92
CA ARG A 305 26.92 -14.59 10.17
C ARG A 305 26.57 -13.25 10.86
N LEU A 306 26.71 -12.13 10.14
CA LEU A 306 26.43 -10.80 10.70
C LEU A 306 24.96 -10.62 11.12
N ARG A 307 24.02 -11.24 10.41
CA ARG A 307 22.60 -11.30 10.78
C ARG A 307 22.38 -11.98 12.14
N ILE A 308 23.01 -13.14 12.36
CA ILE A 308 22.95 -13.85 13.66
C ILE A 308 23.63 -13.03 14.76
N CYS A 309 24.77 -12.40 14.44
CA CYS A 309 25.49 -11.52 15.37
C CYS A 309 24.68 -10.30 15.82
N GLN A 310 23.73 -9.81 15.01
CA GLN A 310 22.96 -8.59 15.31
C GLN A 310 22.14 -8.67 16.61
N GLU A 311 21.77 -9.88 17.04
CA GLU A 311 21.05 -10.13 18.30
C GLU A 311 21.95 -10.61 19.46
N LEU A 312 23.24 -10.88 19.18
CA LEU A 312 24.19 -11.44 20.15
C LEU A 312 25.33 -10.49 20.56
N TRP A 313 25.74 -9.58 19.67
CA TRP A 313 26.92 -8.74 19.84
C TRP A 313 26.55 -7.29 20.14
N GLU A 314 27.48 -6.56 20.77
CA GLU A 314 27.33 -5.13 20.99
C GLU A 314 27.29 -4.35 19.66
N PRO A 315 26.53 -3.23 19.61
CA PRO A 315 26.55 -2.26 18.51
C PRO A 315 27.95 -1.91 17.99
N SER A 316 28.89 -1.73 18.92
CA SER A 316 30.26 -1.27 18.67
C SER A 316 31.11 -2.32 17.94
N VAL A 317 30.89 -3.60 18.21
CA VAL A 317 31.61 -4.74 17.63
C VAL A 317 31.03 -5.09 16.26
N LEU A 318 29.70 -5.18 16.19
CA LEU A 318 28.96 -5.45 14.96
C LEU A 318 29.27 -4.41 13.88
N ALA A 319 29.27 -3.11 14.22
CA ALA A 319 29.61 -2.03 13.28
C ALA A 319 31.08 -2.06 12.81
N LYS A 320 32.01 -2.62 13.60
CA LYS A 320 33.41 -2.83 13.16
C LYS A 320 33.51 -4.00 12.18
N GLU A 321 32.81 -5.10 12.44
CA GLU A 321 32.81 -6.29 11.57
C GLU A 321 32.15 -6.03 10.22
N TRP A 322 31.04 -5.28 10.18
CA TRP A 322 30.46 -4.78 8.92
C TRP A 322 31.45 -3.93 8.11
N LYS A 323 32.16 -2.99 8.76
CA LYS A 323 33.18 -2.15 8.11
C LYS A 323 34.33 -2.98 7.54
N LYS A 324 34.79 -4.02 8.25
CA LYS A 324 35.79 -4.96 7.71
C LYS A 324 35.28 -5.68 6.47
N LEU A 325 34.05 -6.21 6.48
CA LEU A 325 33.50 -6.96 5.35
C LEU A 325 33.37 -6.07 4.09
N VAL A 326 32.93 -4.82 4.26
CA VAL A 326 32.85 -3.84 3.15
C VAL A 326 34.24 -3.45 2.65
N PHE A 327 35.21 -3.27 3.53
CA PHE A 327 36.61 -2.99 3.16
C PHE A 327 37.28 -4.15 2.39
N LEU A 328 36.87 -5.40 2.64
CA LEU A 328 37.36 -6.58 1.94
C LEU A 328 36.70 -6.79 0.55
N HIS A 329 35.51 -6.24 0.31
CA HIS A 329 34.77 -6.36 -0.95
C HIS A 329 34.21 -5.01 -1.43
N PRO A 330 35.06 -3.99 -1.62
CA PRO A 330 34.64 -2.60 -1.88
C PRO A 330 33.95 -2.41 -3.23
N ASN A 331 34.18 -3.32 -4.20
CA ASN A 331 33.54 -3.33 -5.51
C ASN A 331 32.13 -3.96 -5.52
N SER A 332 31.65 -4.50 -4.39
CA SER A 332 30.35 -5.18 -4.31
C SER A 332 29.22 -4.24 -3.88
N ALA A 333 28.60 -3.54 -4.83
CA ALA A 333 27.44 -2.70 -4.55
C ALA A 333 26.25 -3.43 -3.87
N PRO A 334 25.95 -4.72 -4.14
CA PRO A 334 24.97 -5.50 -3.38
C PRO A 334 25.34 -5.80 -1.91
N LEU A 335 26.63 -5.68 -1.54
CA LEU A 335 27.08 -5.69 -0.14
C LEU A 335 26.90 -4.31 0.48
N TRP A 336 27.31 -3.24 -0.23
CA TRP A 336 27.10 -1.86 0.21
C TRP A 336 25.62 -1.56 0.51
N ARG A 337 24.69 -1.94 -0.37
CA ARG A 337 23.23 -1.78 -0.15
C ARG A 337 22.77 -2.38 1.20
N ARG A 338 23.29 -3.56 1.59
CA ARG A 338 22.97 -4.21 2.88
C ARG A 338 23.62 -3.51 4.08
N TYR A 339 24.87 -3.07 3.93
CA TYR A 339 25.57 -2.30 4.97
C TYR A 339 24.91 -0.94 5.24
N LEU A 340 24.47 -0.25 4.19
CA LEU A 340 23.73 1.00 4.27
C LEU A 340 22.37 0.79 4.95
N LEU A 341 21.60 -0.21 4.54
CA LEU A 341 20.35 -0.60 5.20
C LEU A 341 20.56 -0.97 6.68
N PHE A 342 21.67 -1.63 7.04
CA PHE A 342 22.03 -1.92 8.43
C PHE A 342 22.26 -0.64 9.26
N ILE A 343 23.10 0.30 8.80
CA ILE A 343 23.32 1.57 9.54
C ILE A 343 22.04 2.40 9.61
N GLN A 344 21.29 2.44 8.50
CA GLN A 344 20.04 3.19 8.39
C GLN A 344 18.95 2.64 9.32
N SER A 345 18.87 1.32 9.54
CA SER A 345 17.84 0.71 10.40
C SER A 345 18.21 0.56 11.87
N TYR A 346 19.50 0.49 12.22
CA TYR A 346 19.95 0.13 13.56
C TYR A 346 20.00 1.34 14.52
N PHE A 347 18.84 1.66 15.12
CA PHE A 347 18.56 2.79 16.04
C PHE A 347 19.71 3.20 16.98
N SER A 348 20.39 2.22 17.60
CA SER A 348 21.43 2.46 18.61
C SER A 348 22.71 3.10 18.05
N ASN A 349 22.92 3.08 16.73
CA ASN A 349 24.02 3.78 16.06
C ASN A 349 23.54 4.75 14.98
N PHE A 350 22.26 4.70 14.59
CA PHE A 350 21.65 5.60 13.61
C PHE A 350 21.76 7.08 14.04
N THR A 351 22.31 7.91 13.14
CA THR A 351 22.02 9.35 13.01
C THR A 351 22.11 9.71 11.52
N VAL A 352 21.51 10.83 11.08
CA VAL A 352 21.43 11.17 9.66
C VAL A 352 22.82 11.41 9.03
N SER A 353 23.69 12.17 9.69
CA SER A 353 25.06 12.46 9.26
C SER A 353 25.90 11.20 9.05
N LYS A 354 25.82 10.22 9.96
CA LYS A 354 26.52 8.94 9.85
C LYS A 354 26.08 8.15 8.62
N VAL A 355 24.79 8.14 8.31
CA VAL A 355 24.24 7.44 7.14
C VAL A 355 24.59 8.19 5.86
N ASN A 356 24.41 9.52 5.81
CA ASN A 356 24.79 10.33 4.64
C ASN A 356 26.29 10.18 4.32
N SER A 357 27.14 10.22 5.35
CA SER A 357 28.59 9.99 5.22
C SER A 357 28.94 8.55 4.80
N ALA A 358 28.10 7.55 5.12
CA ALA A 358 28.26 6.18 4.64
C ALA A 358 27.87 6.05 3.15
N TYR A 359 26.82 6.75 2.69
CA TYR A 359 26.47 6.85 1.27
C TYR A 359 27.57 7.53 0.45
N GLY A 360 28.08 8.69 0.88
CA GLY A 360 29.20 9.36 0.22
C GLY A 360 30.46 8.48 0.15
N LYS A 361 30.79 7.76 1.23
CA LYS A 361 31.92 6.80 1.24
C LYS A 361 31.67 5.60 0.31
N CYS A 362 30.43 5.14 0.17
CA CYS A 362 30.06 4.11 -0.80
C CYS A 362 30.26 4.58 -2.24
N LEU A 363 29.65 5.73 -2.59
CA LEU A 363 29.66 6.25 -3.96
C LEU A 363 31.08 6.63 -4.41
N SER A 364 31.84 7.35 -3.59
CA SER A 364 33.25 7.67 -3.87
C SER A 364 34.15 6.43 -4.00
N THR A 365 33.92 5.36 -3.21
CA THR A 365 34.67 4.10 -3.35
C THR A 365 34.34 3.39 -4.67
N LEU A 366 33.06 3.31 -5.03
CA LEU A 366 32.64 2.67 -6.28
C LEU A 366 33.06 3.50 -7.51
N SER A 367 33.05 4.84 -7.43
CA SER A 367 33.66 5.73 -8.42
C SER A 367 35.16 5.44 -8.61
N ALA A 368 35.93 5.29 -7.53
CA ALA A 368 37.36 4.98 -7.60
C ALA A 368 37.66 3.58 -8.19
N VAL A 369 36.72 2.63 -8.04
CA VAL A 369 36.76 1.31 -8.69
C VAL A 369 36.42 1.40 -10.18
N LEU A 370 35.41 2.21 -10.58
CA LEU A 370 35.07 2.46 -11.99
C LEU A 370 36.17 3.23 -12.74
N ASP A 371 36.75 4.25 -12.11
CA ASP A 371 37.87 5.06 -12.63
C ASP A 371 39.16 4.23 -12.82
N GLY A 372 39.21 2.97 -12.38
CA GLY A 372 40.42 2.14 -12.35
C GLY A 372 41.49 2.61 -11.36
N SER A 373 41.19 3.60 -10.52
CA SER A 373 42.10 4.14 -9.51
C SER A 373 42.34 3.15 -8.36
N MET A 374 41.36 2.30 -8.06
CA MET A 374 41.48 1.23 -7.06
C MET A 374 42.03 -0.06 -7.68
N VAL A 375 43.34 -0.09 -7.96
CA VAL A 375 44.05 -1.21 -8.64
C VAL A 375 43.84 -2.59 -7.99
N SER A 376 43.47 -2.65 -6.71
CA SER A 376 43.25 -3.92 -6.00
C SER A 376 41.94 -4.65 -6.33
N HIS A 377 40.94 -3.98 -6.91
CA HIS A 377 39.62 -4.56 -7.18
C HIS A 377 39.06 -4.04 -8.51
N SER A 378 38.72 -4.93 -9.44
CA SER A 378 38.03 -4.56 -10.68
C SER A 378 36.56 -4.24 -10.45
N ALA A 379 36.00 -3.36 -11.29
CA ALA A 379 34.57 -3.10 -11.33
C ALA A 379 33.76 -4.34 -11.74
N LEU A 380 32.56 -4.48 -11.17
CA LEU A 380 31.61 -5.53 -11.52
C LEU A 380 30.65 -5.06 -12.62
N PRO A 381 30.09 -5.96 -13.45
CA PRO A 381 29.04 -5.58 -14.40
C PRO A 381 27.82 -5.01 -13.65
N GLY A 382 27.28 -3.89 -14.12
CA GLY A 382 26.16 -3.19 -13.47
C GLY A 382 26.56 -2.15 -12.42
N THR A 383 27.86 -1.85 -12.23
CA THR A 383 28.30 -0.92 -11.16
C THR A 383 27.81 0.54 -11.38
N GLU A 384 27.71 1.03 -12.63
CA GLU A 384 27.22 2.39 -12.91
C GLU A 384 25.70 2.50 -12.60
N GLU A 385 24.92 1.48 -12.96
CA GLU A 385 23.51 1.35 -12.60
C GLU A 385 23.30 1.25 -11.08
N ASP A 386 24.08 0.39 -10.42
CA ASP A 386 24.01 0.19 -8.97
C ASP A 386 24.37 1.47 -8.19
N MET A 387 25.34 2.26 -8.68
CA MET A 387 25.69 3.57 -8.12
C MET A 387 24.58 4.60 -8.30
N LEU A 388 23.90 4.63 -9.46
CA LEU A 388 22.74 5.49 -9.67
C LEU A 388 21.61 5.13 -8.67
N ASP A 389 21.28 3.85 -8.53
CA ASP A 389 20.26 3.41 -7.57
C ASP A 389 20.66 3.72 -6.11
N LEU A 390 21.94 3.63 -5.76
CA LEU A 390 22.46 4.01 -4.44
C LEU A 390 22.36 5.52 -4.18
N PHE A 391 22.67 6.36 -5.18
CA PHE A 391 22.47 7.81 -5.12
C PHE A 391 20.98 8.18 -4.96
N ILE A 392 20.08 7.48 -5.68
CA ILE A 392 18.63 7.67 -5.50
C ILE A 392 18.17 7.22 -4.12
N GLN A 393 18.71 6.12 -3.57
CA GLN A 393 18.44 5.70 -2.19
C GLN A 393 18.88 6.76 -1.16
N GLN A 394 20.04 7.41 -1.35
CA GLN A 394 20.50 8.51 -0.51
C GLN A 394 19.55 9.72 -0.55
N CYS A 395 19.14 10.16 -1.74
CA CYS A 395 18.21 11.29 -1.89
C CYS A 395 16.83 10.98 -1.29
N GLN A 396 16.35 9.74 -1.45
CA GLN A 396 15.11 9.27 -0.82
C GLN A 396 15.26 9.25 0.71
N PHE A 397 16.33 8.67 1.25
CA PHE A 397 16.64 8.64 2.68
C PHE A 397 16.65 10.05 3.31
N LEU A 398 17.33 11.01 2.68
CA LEU A 398 17.35 12.40 3.15
C LEU A 398 15.95 13.04 3.15
N ARG A 399 15.12 12.80 2.12
CA ARG A 399 13.71 13.25 2.11
C ARG A 399 12.90 12.61 3.24
N GLN A 400 13.06 11.31 3.50
CA GLN A 400 12.37 10.60 4.57
C GLN A 400 12.76 11.12 5.96
N ALA A 401 14.01 11.55 6.13
CA ALA A 401 14.52 12.24 7.32
C ALA A 401 14.12 13.73 7.41
N GLY A 402 13.46 14.28 6.37
CA GLY A 402 13.04 15.68 6.27
C GLY A 402 14.09 16.65 5.72
N HIS A 403 15.30 16.19 5.41
CA HIS A 403 16.41 16.95 4.80
C HIS A 403 16.26 17.08 3.27
N SER A 404 15.08 17.54 2.85
CA SER A 404 14.72 17.76 1.43
C SER A 404 15.68 18.70 0.69
N GLU A 405 16.15 19.75 1.35
CA GLU A 405 17.07 20.77 0.86
C GLU A 405 18.41 20.16 0.44
N LYS A 406 18.96 19.23 1.24
CA LYS A 406 20.19 18.49 0.92
C LYS A 406 19.95 17.49 -0.22
N ALA A 407 18.79 16.82 -0.24
CA ALA A 407 18.41 15.92 -1.33
C ALA A 407 18.19 16.64 -2.67
N ILE A 408 17.58 17.83 -2.67
CA ILE A 408 17.46 18.68 -3.86
C ILE A 408 18.83 19.16 -4.30
N SER A 409 19.69 19.59 -3.37
CA SER A 409 21.05 20.03 -3.68
C SER A 409 21.88 18.93 -4.34
N LEU A 410 21.79 17.68 -3.86
CA LEU A 410 22.36 16.50 -4.53
C LEU A 410 21.86 16.36 -5.98
N PHE A 411 20.55 16.50 -6.22
CA PHE A 411 19.99 16.45 -7.57
C PHE A 411 20.44 17.64 -8.45
N GLN A 412 20.45 18.88 -7.95
CA GLN A 412 20.94 20.05 -8.68
C GLN A 412 22.40 19.87 -9.08
N ALA A 413 23.26 19.50 -8.11
CA ALA A 413 24.67 19.23 -8.35
C ALA A 413 24.86 18.10 -9.38
N MET A 414 24.10 17.00 -9.28
CA MET A 414 24.16 15.93 -10.26
C MET A 414 23.60 16.32 -11.64
N MET A 415 22.64 17.26 -11.75
CA MET A 415 22.21 17.80 -13.04
C MET A 415 23.33 18.64 -13.68
N ASP A 416 23.94 19.57 -12.93
CA ASP A 416 25.06 20.40 -13.39
C ASP A 416 26.29 19.55 -13.76
N PHE A 417 26.68 18.64 -12.87
CA PHE A 417 27.78 17.70 -13.07
C PHE A 417 27.51 16.72 -14.22
N THR A 418 26.27 16.40 -14.57
CA THR A 418 25.97 15.45 -15.66
C THR A 418 25.79 16.14 -17.02
N PHE A 419 24.95 17.18 -17.08
CA PHE A 419 24.51 17.79 -18.35
C PHE A 419 25.33 19.02 -18.73
N PHE A 420 25.86 19.75 -17.74
CA PHE A 420 26.58 21.01 -17.93
C PHE A 420 28.10 20.87 -17.66
N LYS A 421 28.65 19.65 -17.81
CA LYS A 421 30.08 19.34 -17.64
C LYS A 421 30.97 20.00 -18.72
N PRO A 422 32.02 20.76 -18.35
CA PRO A 422 33.03 21.29 -19.29
C PRO A 422 33.71 20.18 -20.11
N ASP A 423 34.22 20.50 -21.30
CA ASP A 423 34.86 19.49 -22.16
C ASP A 423 36.29 19.12 -21.73
N SER A 424 36.99 20.04 -21.06
CA SER A 424 38.35 19.83 -20.53
C SER A 424 38.40 18.75 -19.45
N VAL A 425 37.47 18.78 -18.50
CA VAL A 425 37.45 17.88 -17.32
C VAL A 425 37.01 16.45 -17.64
N LYS A 426 36.39 16.20 -18.81
CA LYS A 426 35.79 14.88 -19.19
C LYS A 426 36.78 13.71 -19.25
N LYS A 427 38.10 13.96 -19.25
CA LYS A 427 39.16 12.94 -19.29
C LYS A 427 39.82 12.68 -17.95
N LEU A 428 39.46 13.42 -16.90
CA LEU A 428 40.01 13.29 -15.55
C LEU A 428 39.30 12.18 -14.77
N SER A 429 39.84 11.74 -13.63
CA SER A 429 39.10 10.82 -12.75
C SER A 429 37.85 11.49 -12.17
N THR A 430 36.86 10.71 -11.74
CA THR A 430 35.64 11.23 -11.09
C THR A 430 35.99 12.11 -9.90
N ARG A 431 36.98 11.72 -9.09
CA ARG A 431 37.50 12.55 -7.99
C ARG A 431 38.00 13.92 -8.47
N GLN A 432 38.86 13.96 -9.48
CA GLN A 432 39.38 15.22 -10.01
C GLN A 432 38.27 16.09 -10.61
N GLN A 433 37.27 15.49 -11.24
CA GLN A 433 36.11 16.23 -11.76
C GLN A 433 35.28 16.87 -10.64
N VAL A 434 35.22 16.23 -9.45
CA VAL A 434 34.58 16.77 -8.24
C VAL A 434 35.41 17.92 -7.66
N GLU A 435 36.74 17.77 -7.58
CA GLU A 435 37.67 18.84 -7.15
C GLU A 435 37.61 20.08 -8.07
N PHE A 436 37.32 19.91 -9.38
CA PHE A 436 37.06 21.03 -10.31
C PHE A 436 35.61 21.58 -10.28
N PHE A 437 34.68 20.92 -9.57
CA PHE A 437 33.28 21.33 -9.45
C PHE A 437 33.02 22.15 -8.17
N GLU A 438 33.78 21.86 -7.10
CA GLU A 438 33.75 22.57 -5.81
C GLU A 438 33.77 24.11 -5.95
N PRO A 439 34.72 24.74 -6.69
CA PRO A 439 34.73 26.20 -6.84
C PRO A 439 33.51 26.78 -7.58
N PHE A 440 32.78 25.97 -8.38
CA PHE A 440 31.52 26.40 -8.98
C PHE A 440 30.38 26.37 -7.96
N TRP A 441 30.29 25.32 -7.14
CA TRP A 441 29.26 25.18 -6.11
C TRP A 441 29.31 26.33 -5.08
N ASP A 442 30.52 26.70 -4.67
CA ASP A 442 30.79 27.69 -3.63
C ASP A 442 30.84 29.13 -4.16
N SER A 443 30.89 29.34 -5.48
CA SER A 443 30.89 30.69 -6.09
C SER A 443 29.60 31.51 -5.87
N GLY A 444 28.57 30.93 -5.24
CA GLY A 444 27.28 31.59 -5.04
C GLY A 444 26.52 31.89 -6.34
N GLU A 445 26.86 31.18 -7.43
CA GLU A 445 26.20 31.26 -8.73
C GLU A 445 24.93 30.41 -8.81
N ALA A 446 24.09 30.71 -9.81
CA ALA A 446 22.78 30.09 -9.96
C ALA A 446 22.87 28.66 -10.54
N ARG A 447 22.42 27.68 -9.75
CA ARG A 447 22.45 26.24 -10.01
C ARG A 447 21.23 25.79 -10.82
N VAL A 448 21.25 24.59 -11.42
CA VAL A 448 20.09 24.07 -12.20
C VAL A 448 18.77 24.22 -11.44
N GLY A 449 17.80 24.91 -12.08
CA GLY A 449 16.47 25.20 -11.52
C GLY A 449 16.33 26.55 -10.82
N GLU A 450 17.42 27.23 -10.49
CA GLU A 450 17.40 28.60 -9.97
C GLU A 450 17.12 29.61 -11.11
N VAL A 451 16.94 30.90 -10.78
CA VAL A 451 16.76 31.97 -11.78
C VAL A 451 18.12 32.33 -12.40
N GLU A 452 18.15 32.74 -13.67
CA GLU A 452 19.37 33.05 -14.45
C GLU A 452 20.40 31.92 -14.65
N ALA A 453 20.18 30.73 -14.07
CA ALA A 453 21.12 29.61 -14.08
C ALA A 453 21.64 29.21 -15.47
N ARG A 454 22.97 29.15 -15.61
CA ARG A 454 23.69 28.84 -16.88
C ARG A 454 24.47 27.53 -16.83
N GLY A 455 24.71 27.01 -15.63
CA GLY A 455 25.41 25.77 -15.34
C GLY A 455 26.94 25.80 -15.48
N TRP A 456 27.59 24.81 -14.89
CA TRP A 456 29.03 24.74 -14.63
C TRP A 456 29.93 25.10 -15.83
N LYS A 457 29.68 24.53 -17.01
CA LYS A 457 30.46 24.82 -18.23
C LYS A 457 30.39 26.28 -18.66
N ALA A 458 29.25 26.95 -18.50
CA ALA A 458 29.12 28.36 -18.88
C ALA A 458 29.90 29.26 -17.89
N TRP A 459 29.81 28.96 -16.60
CA TRP A 459 30.58 29.65 -15.55
C TRP A 459 32.09 29.50 -15.76
N MET A 460 32.59 28.29 -16.00
CA MET A 460 34.03 28.04 -16.16
C MET A 460 34.60 28.80 -17.38
N LEU A 461 33.87 28.80 -18.50
CA LEU A 461 34.21 29.59 -19.70
C LEU A 461 34.11 31.11 -19.48
N GLN A 462 33.38 31.57 -18.46
CA GLN A 462 33.30 32.99 -18.07
C GLN A 462 34.49 33.37 -17.17
N GLN A 463 34.92 32.49 -16.28
CA GLN A 463 36.13 32.67 -15.46
C GLN A 463 37.40 32.70 -16.33
N GLU A 464 37.53 31.77 -17.29
CA GLU A 464 38.65 31.74 -18.27
C GLU A 464 38.79 33.02 -19.11
N ARG A 465 37.76 33.86 -19.17
CA ARG A 465 37.74 35.12 -19.93
C ARG A 465 37.95 36.37 -19.10
N GLY A 466 38.00 36.26 -17.77
CA GLY A 466 38.08 37.39 -16.85
C GLY A 466 36.80 38.23 -16.84
N GLY A 467 35.86 37.92 -15.95
CA GLY A 467 34.59 38.64 -15.79
C GLY A 467 34.77 40.17 -15.62
N TRP A 468 33.76 40.99 -15.92
CA TRP A 468 32.40 40.92 -15.36
C TRP A 468 31.27 41.24 -16.36
N LEU A 469 30.04 40.85 -15.99
CA LEU A 469 28.80 41.55 -16.34
C LEU A 469 27.89 41.60 -15.10
N PRO A 470 27.17 42.71 -14.82
CA PRO A 470 26.12 42.75 -13.79
C PRO A 470 24.84 42.03 -14.27
N PRO A 471 24.02 41.49 -13.37
CA PRO A 471 22.72 40.93 -13.70
C PRO A 471 21.68 42.02 -14.05
N PRO A 472 20.71 41.75 -14.94
CA PRO A 472 19.52 42.59 -15.11
C PRO A 472 18.58 42.52 -13.90
N THR A 473 17.69 43.51 -13.76
CA THR A 473 16.70 43.59 -12.68
C THR A 473 15.33 43.07 -13.11
N GLU A 474 14.82 42.03 -12.45
CA GLU A 474 13.40 41.64 -12.28
C GLU A 474 13.39 40.42 -11.33
N ASP A 475 12.49 40.23 -10.37
CA ASP A 475 11.28 40.97 -10.02
C ASP A 475 11.10 40.94 -8.48
N LYS A 476 10.36 41.88 -7.87
CA LYS A 476 10.16 41.87 -6.40
C LYS A 476 9.12 40.83 -6.00
N GLU A 477 9.51 39.88 -5.16
CA GLU A 477 8.56 39.00 -4.45
C GLU A 477 8.53 39.32 -2.96
N GLU A 478 7.35 39.75 -2.51
CA GLU A 478 6.92 39.70 -1.12
C GLU A 478 6.78 38.22 -0.73
N GLU A 479 7.45 37.81 0.35
CA GLU A 479 7.21 36.50 0.95
C GLU A 479 5.97 36.63 1.85
N ASP A 480 4.96 35.78 1.61
CA ASP A 480 3.74 35.72 2.42
C ASP A 480 4.12 35.24 3.84
N GLU A 481 4.42 36.15 4.78
CA GLU A 481 4.72 35.81 6.18
C GLU A 481 3.61 34.90 6.77
N GLU A 482 3.96 33.69 7.20
CA GLU A 482 2.97 32.67 7.54
C GLU A 482 2.40 32.83 8.95
N GLU A 483 1.54 33.83 9.14
CA GLU A 483 0.76 34.02 10.38
C GLU A 483 0.13 32.72 10.90
N VAL A 484 0.26 32.48 12.21
CA VAL A 484 -0.32 31.35 12.92
C VAL A 484 -1.85 31.49 13.01
N LYS A 485 -2.53 31.05 11.95
CA LYS A 485 -3.96 31.32 11.66
C LYS A 485 -5.00 30.90 12.72
N ASN A 486 -4.63 30.23 13.81
CA ASN A 486 -5.49 29.94 14.97
C ASN A 486 -4.65 29.61 16.22
N ARG A 487 -4.26 30.62 17.01
CA ARG A 487 -3.53 30.44 18.30
C ARG A 487 -4.35 29.74 19.41
N SER A 488 -5.67 29.61 19.25
CA SER A 488 -6.59 28.98 20.22
C SER A 488 -6.58 27.43 20.22
N GLN A 489 -5.55 26.80 19.64
CA GLN A 489 -5.43 25.35 19.51
C GLN A 489 -4.32 24.80 20.43
N ALA A 490 -4.39 23.52 20.77
CA ALA A 490 -3.39 22.89 21.63
C ALA A 490 -1.97 22.89 20.98
N LYS A 491 -0.93 23.13 21.79
CA LYS A 491 0.48 23.30 21.37
C LYS A 491 0.94 22.27 20.32
N TRP A 492 0.72 20.97 20.57
CA TRP A 492 1.08 19.87 19.66
C TRP A 492 0.46 20.00 18.26
N LYS A 493 -0.73 20.59 18.15
CA LYS A 493 -1.43 20.75 16.88
C LYS A 493 -0.97 21.99 16.13
N VAL A 494 -0.71 23.10 16.83
CA VAL A 494 -0.06 24.28 16.24
C VAL A 494 1.31 23.88 15.68
N TRP A 495 2.09 23.12 16.46
CA TRP A 495 3.35 22.55 16.00
C TRP A 495 3.20 21.72 14.73
N LEU A 496 2.32 20.70 14.72
CA LEU A 496 2.09 19.86 13.54
C LEU A 496 1.66 20.66 12.31
N ASP A 497 0.76 21.64 12.48
CA ASP A 497 0.26 22.45 11.37
C ASP A 497 1.40 23.32 10.78
N VAL A 498 2.23 23.97 11.61
CA VAL A 498 3.34 24.86 11.20
C VAL A 498 4.58 24.10 10.71
N GLU A 499 5.03 23.03 11.39
CA GLU A 499 6.10 22.15 10.91
C GLU A 499 5.73 21.58 9.52
N SER A 500 4.46 21.18 9.33
CA SER A 500 3.95 20.75 8.03
C SER A 500 3.71 21.90 7.03
N LEU A 501 3.72 23.17 7.44
CA LEU A 501 3.71 24.32 6.52
C LEU A 501 5.14 24.56 6.03
N ARG A 502 6.09 24.71 6.96
CA ARG A 502 7.51 24.93 6.67
C ARG A 502 8.10 23.80 5.84
N GLU A 503 7.77 22.53 6.08
CA GLU A 503 8.19 21.44 5.19
C GLU A 503 7.61 21.57 3.77
N ALA A 504 6.36 22.06 3.64
CA ALA A 504 5.69 22.23 2.35
C ALA A 504 6.11 23.50 1.60
N ALA A 505 6.90 24.39 2.21
CA ALA A 505 7.43 25.61 1.62
C ALA A 505 8.96 25.57 1.50
N HIS A 506 9.67 25.40 2.62
CA HIS A 506 11.12 25.49 2.77
C HIS A 506 11.82 24.15 2.44
N TRP A 507 11.52 23.57 1.29
CA TRP A 507 12.15 22.33 0.80
C TRP A 507 13.25 22.57 -0.24
N LEU A 508 13.32 23.77 -0.79
CA LEU A 508 14.46 24.26 -1.57
C LEU A 508 15.57 24.75 -0.62
N PRO A 509 16.86 24.56 -0.97
CA PRO A 509 17.97 25.17 -0.23
C PRO A 509 17.82 26.69 -0.24
N TRP A 510 18.27 27.33 0.85
CA TRP A 510 18.26 28.79 0.95
C TRP A 510 19.48 29.40 0.24
N ARG A 511 19.31 30.60 -0.33
CA ARG A 511 20.36 31.37 -1.00
C ARG A 511 20.13 32.86 -0.68
N PRO A 512 21.19 33.66 -0.41
CA PRO A 512 21.03 35.07 -0.09
C PRO A 512 20.58 35.88 -1.32
N ASP A 513 19.56 36.72 -1.15
CA ASP A 513 19.12 37.66 -2.19
C ASP A 513 20.09 38.86 -2.27
N LYS A 514 21.03 38.76 -3.21
CA LYS A 514 22.02 39.80 -3.54
C LYS A 514 21.38 41.13 -3.98
N ALA A 515 20.12 41.15 -4.43
CA ALA A 515 19.40 42.38 -4.77
C ALA A 515 18.69 43.03 -3.56
N LYS A 516 18.37 42.25 -2.52
CA LYS A 516 17.98 42.77 -1.19
C LYS A 516 19.20 43.15 -0.33
N GLY A 517 20.41 42.76 -0.74
CA GLY A 517 21.65 42.99 0.02
C GLY A 517 21.92 41.96 1.11
N GLN A 518 21.23 40.81 1.08
CA GLN A 518 21.44 39.72 2.03
C GLN A 518 22.80 39.05 1.85
N THR A 519 23.34 38.57 2.95
CA THR A 519 24.56 37.79 3.11
C THR A 519 24.22 36.38 3.60
N GLU A 520 25.20 35.48 3.68
CA GLU A 520 24.97 34.13 4.23
C GLU A 520 24.74 34.12 5.75
N GLU A 521 24.95 35.26 6.45
CA GLU A 521 24.62 35.43 7.87
C GLU A 521 23.12 35.74 8.09
N ASP A 522 22.41 36.24 7.07
CA ASP A 522 20.99 36.65 7.13
C ASP A 522 20.00 35.46 6.95
N CYS A 523 20.34 34.28 7.47
CA CYS A 523 19.55 33.05 7.28
C CYS A 523 19.02 32.48 8.60
N ASP A 524 17.70 32.58 8.81
CA ASP A 524 17.01 32.16 10.04
C ASP A 524 17.14 30.66 10.36
N ASP A 525 17.46 29.85 9.34
CA ASP A 525 17.38 28.38 9.38
C ASP A 525 18.62 27.79 8.68
N PRO A 526 19.78 27.71 9.36
CA PRO A 526 21.07 27.41 8.73
C PRO A 526 21.16 26.00 8.13
N ASP A 527 20.32 25.04 8.57
CA ASP A 527 20.21 23.72 7.94
C ASP A 527 19.73 23.79 6.47
N ARG A 528 19.15 24.92 6.03
CA ARG A 528 18.80 25.19 4.63
C ARG A 528 19.99 25.58 3.76
N GLN A 529 21.12 25.95 4.36
CA GLN A 529 22.36 26.22 3.63
C GLN A 529 23.08 24.88 3.38
N VAL A 530 23.27 24.54 2.10
CA VAL A 530 23.89 23.27 1.71
C VAL A 530 25.26 23.52 1.10
N LEU A 531 26.27 23.27 1.92
CA LEU A 531 27.70 23.42 1.62
C LEU A 531 28.17 22.31 0.66
N PHE A 532 29.38 22.44 0.11
CA PHE A 532 29.91 21.40 -0.77
C PHE A 532 30.15 20.06 -0.05
N ASP A 533 30.58 20.08 1.22
CA ASP A 533 30.82 18.88 2.03
C ASP A 533 29.59 17.95 2.17
N ASP A 534 28.37 18.50 2.16
CA ASP A 534 27.12 17.72 2.19
C ASP A 534 26.92 16.87 0.93
N ILE A 535 27.51 17.28 -0.21
CA ILE A 535 27.20 16.73 -1.54
C ILE A 535 28.41 16.10 -2.27
N GLY A 536 29.62 16.64 -2.14
CA GLY A 536 30.73 16.38 -3.06
C GLY A 536 31.16 14.92 -3.11
N SER A 537 31.19 14.26 -1.95
CA SER A 537 31.49 12.83 -1.82
C SER A 537 30.47 11.89 -2.47
N SER A 538 29.31 12.41 -2.88
CA SER A 538 28.18 11.65 -3.44
C SER A 538 28.00 11.86 -4.96
N LEU A 539 28.84 12.68 -5.59
CA LEU A 539 28.79 12.92 -7.03
C LEU A 539 29.42 11.75 -7.81
N ILE A 540 28.74 11.32 -8.88
CA ILE A 540 29.12 10.15 -9.68
C ILE A 540 29.14 10.47 -11.19
N CYS A 541 30.05 9.84 -11.93
CA CYS A 541 30.11 9.98 -13.39
C CYS A 541 29.14 9.00 -14.08
N LEU A 542 28.14 9.53 -14.77
CA LEU A 542 27.26 8.75 -15.66
C LEU A 542 27.75 8.84 -17.11
N SER A 543 28.15 7.71 -17.68
CA SER A 543 28.62 7.54 -19.05
C SER A 543 27.47 7.25 -20.02
N SER A 544 26.53 6.39 -19.63
CA SER A 544 25.41 5.98 -20.48
C SER A 544 24.36 7.10 -20.63
N PRO A 545 23.90 7.43 -21.86
CA PRO A 545 22.81 8.39 -22.05
C PRO A 545 21.47 7.90 -21.47
N GLU A 546 21.24 6.57 -21.41
CA GLU A 546 20.09 5.96 -20.76
C GLU A 546 20.12 6.19 -19.24
N LEU A 547 21.28 6.08 -18.59
CA LEU A 547 21.42 6.36 -17.15
C LEU A 547 21.26 7.85 -16.83
N ARG A 548 21.72 8.74 -17.71
CA ARG A 548 21.42 10.18 -17.62
C ARG A 548 19.92 10.46 -17.74
N LEU A 549 19.19 9.73 -18.59
CA LEU A 549 17.73 9.80 -18.66
C LEU A 549 17.07 9.24 -17.39
N ARG A 550 17.52 8.08 -16.87
CA ARG A 550 17.01 7.50 -15.62
C ARG A 550 17.19 8.47 -14.45
N LEU A 551 18.36 9.10 -14.31
CA LEU A 551 18.63 10.13 -13.29
C LEU A 551 17.63 11.30 -13.36
N LEU A 552 17.39 11.85 -14.56
CA LEU A 552 16.40 12.91 -14.75
C LEU A 552 14.97 12.45 -14.41
N LEU A 553 14.55 11.28 -14.91
CA LEU A 553 13.23 10.72 -14.63
C LEU A 553 13.04 10.44 -13.13
N TYR A 554 14.07 9.95 -12.43
CA TYR A 554 14.05 9.79 -10.97
C TYR A 554 13.92 11.13 -10.24
N PHE A 555 14.59 12.20 -10.69
CA PHE A 555 14.43 13.54 -10.10
C PHE A 555 13.00 14.08 -10.29
N LEU A 556 12.41 13.88 -11.47
CA LEU A 556 11.01 14.23 -11.73
C LEU A 556 10.05 13.38 -10.88
N SER A 557 10.36 12.10 -10.66
CA SER A 557 9.60 11.22 -9.75
C SER A 557 9.66 11.70 -8.30
N PHE A 558 10.85 12.13 -7.84
CA PHE A 558 11.09 12.68 -6.51
C PHE A 558 10.28 13.98 -6.26
N LEU A 559 10.19 14.83 -7.29
CA LEU A 559 9.31 16.01 -7.32
C LEU A 559 7.82 15.66 -7.53
N GLY A 560 7.46 14.38 -7.70
CA GLY A 560 6.07 13.91 -7.76
C GLY A 560 5.41 13.97 -9.14
N LEU A 561 6.19 14.01 -10.22
CA LEU A 561 5.70 13.86 -11.59
C LEU A 561 5.57 12.36 -11.97
N PRO A 562 4.52 11.97 -12.74
CA PRO A 562 4.42 10.60 -13.24
C PRO A 562 5.51 10.26 -14.27
N VAL A 563 6.28 9.21 -13.99
CA VAL A 563 7.30 8.64 -14.91
C VAL A 563 7.27 7.10 -14.95
N ALA A 564 6.32 6.46 -14.25
CA ALA A 564 6.29 5.01 -14.02
C ALA A 564 6.22 4.17 -15.32
N SER A 565 5.55 4.67 -16.36
CA SER A 565 5.48 4.04 -17.69
C SER A 565 6.76 4.16 -18.52
N ILE A 566 7.81 4.74 -17.94
CA ILE A 566 9.14 4.97 -18.52
C ILE A 566 10.23 4.32 -17.64
N LEU A 567 10.09 4.37 -16.32
CA LEU A 567 10.97 3.71 -15.33
C LEU A 567 10.58 2.25 -15.00
N SER A 568 9.79 1.59 -15.86
CA SER A 568 9.10 0.32 -15.55
C SER A 568 10.00 -0.90 -15.24
N GLU A 569 11.32 -0.78 -15.40
CA GLU A 569 12.28 -1.86 -15.08
C GLU A 569 12.56 -1.96 -13.57
N VAL A 570 12.21 -0.94 -12.77
CA VAL A 570 12.58 -0.85 -11.33
C VAL A 570 11.37 -1.05 -10.42
N SER A 571 11.25 -2.26 -9.86
CA SER A 571 10.36 -2.54 -8.74
C SER A 571 10.73 -1.67 -7.54
N GLN A 572 9.82 -0.79 -7.11
CA GLN A 572 10.09 0.15 -6.02
C GLN A 572 10.39 -0.60 -4.70
N PRO A 573 11.56 -0.35 -4.06
CA PRO A 573 11.89 -0.95 -2.77
C PRO A 573 10.85 -0.63 -1.69
N SER A 574 10.56 -1.60 -0.83
CA SER A 574 9.55 -1.45 0.24
C SER A 574 9.84 -0.31 1.22
N LEU A 575 11.11 0.07 1.35
CA LEU A 575 11.57 1.20 2.18
C LEU A 575 11.11 2.59 1.69
N PHE A 576 10.70 2.73 0.42
CA PHE A 576 10.13 3.97 -0.12
C PHE A 576 8.59 4.05 0.02
N LEU A 577 7.92 2.98 0.45
CA LEU A 577 6.46 2.97 0.57
C LEU A 577 6.04 3.71 1.85
N GLU A 578 5.35 4.84 1.67
CA GLU A 578 4.99 5.77 2.75
C GLU A 578 3.51 6.18 2.74
N ASN A 579 2.84 6.14 1.57
CA ASN A 579 1.48 6.65 1.37
C ASN A 579 0.43 5.54 1.18
N LEU A 580 -0.77 5.75 1.75
CA LEU A 580 -1.96 4.91 1.53
C LEU A 580 -2.49 4.92 0.09
N SER A 581 -2.03 5.85 -0.77
CA SER A 581 -2.45 6.04 -2.17
C SER A 581 -2.46 4.72 -2.95
N VAL A 582 -1.35 3.97 -2.90
CA VAL A 582 -1.18 2.67 -3.56
C VAL A 582 -2.23 1.63 -3.13
N LEU A 583 -2.74 1.73 -1.90
CA LEU A 583 -3.77 0.85 -1.31
C LEU A 583 -5.20 1.37 -1.54
N THR A 584 -5.35 2.51 -2.21
CA THR A 584 -6.63 3.13 -2.57
C THR A 584 -6.87 3.27 -4.08
N GLN A 585 -5.91 2.86 -4.91
CA GLN A 585 -6.01 2.85 -6.38
C GLN A 585 -7.27 2.14 -6.89
N GLY A 586 -7.80 2.65 -8.01
CA GLY A 586 -8.96 2.06 -8.70
C GLY A 586 -10.27 2.07 -7.89
N LYS A 587 -10.34 2.80 -6.76
CA LYS A 587 -11.56 2.96 -5.95
C LYS A 587 -12.58 3.95 -6.55
N GLU A 588 -12.25 4.67 -7.63
CA GLU A 588 -13.25 5.46 -8.37
C GLU A 588 -14.32 4.55 -9.01
N PRO A 589 -15.59 4.59 -8.59
CA PRO A 589 -16.64 3.79 -9.23
C PRO A 589 -17.07 4.38 -10.59
N GLN A 590 -16.62 5.61 -10.91
CA GLN A 590 -16.99 6.37 -12.10
C GLN A 590 -16.05 6.15 -13.31
N ARG A 591 -14.86 5.55 -13.08
CA ARG A 591 -13.84 5.27 -14.11
C ARG A 591 -13.29 3.84 -14.02
N PRO A 592 -14.13 2.79 -14.08
CA PRO A 592 -13.74 1.40 -13.84
C PRO A 592 -12.76 0.80 -14.86
N LEU A 593 -12.57 1.43 -16.03
CA LEU A 593 -11.60 1.10 -17.08
C LEU A 593 -10.43 2.10 -17.09
N THR A 594 -10.71 3.41 -16.96
CA THR A 594 -9.70 4.47 -17.17
C THR A 594 -8.97 4.94 -15.90
N SER A 595 -9.36 4.49 -14.70
CA SER A 595 -8.72 4.90 -13.43
C SER A 595 -7.29 4.35 -13.19
N TYR A 596 -6.77 3.50 -14.07
CA TYR A 596 -5.41 2.91 -13.95
C TYR A 596 -4.38 3.58 -14.89
N ASP A 597 -4.80 4.60 -15.64
CA ASP A 597 -4.04 5.29 -16.70
C ASP A 597 -2.85 6.14 -16.16
N ILE A 598 -2.80 6.36 -14.83
CA ILE A 598 -1.65 6.91 -14.09
C ILE A 598 -1.52 6.08 -12.80
N PRO A 599 -0.54 5.16 -12.68
CA PRO A 599 -0.26 4.47 -11.43
C PRO A 599 0.40 5.41 -10.41
N ASP A 600 0.04 5.25 -9.15
CA ASP A 600 0.67 5.94 -8.02
C ASP A 600 1.72 5.01 -7.37
N LEU A 601 2.90 5.52 -7.06
CA LEU A 601 4.02 4.69 -6.59
C LEU A 601 3.95 4.39 -5.08
N GLY A 602 3.04 5.01 -4.32
CA GLY A 602 3.00 4.88 -2.86
C GLY A 602 4.11 5.65 -2.13
N VAL A 603 4.90 6.44 -2.87
CA VAL A 603 5.96 7.32 -2.39
C VAL A 603 5.43 8.75 -2.41
N ASP A 604 5.58 9.50 -1.32
CA ASP A 604 5.22 10.92 -1.33
C ASP A 604 6.28 11.78 -2.03
N SER A 605 5.83 12.91 -2.58
CA SER A 605 6.73 13.88 -3.21
C SER A 605 7.20 14.90 -2.19
N VAL A 606 8.34 15.54 -2.44
CA VAL A 606 8.93 16.59 -1.59
C VAL A 606 7.87 17.60 -1.10
N GLY A 607 7.97 17.99 0.18
CA GLY A 607 7.05 18.93 0.85
C GLY A 607 5.72 18.34 1.35
N HIS A 608 5.62 17.00 1.46
CA HIS A 608 4.37 16.32 1.85
C HIS A 608 4.56 15.05 2.73
N MET A 609 5.65 14.91 3.51
CA MET A 609 5.91 13.65 4.24
C MET A 609 5.00 13.47 5.49
N THR A 610 4.50 14.59 6.01
CA THR A 610 4.27 14.70 7.47
C THR A 610 3.20 13.82 8.07
N THR A 611 2.08 13.51 7.39
CA THR A 611 0.97 12.78 8.06
C THR A 611 0.29 11.76 7.14
N LEU A 612 0.14 10.51 7.61
CA LEU A 612 -0.41 9.40 6.81
C LEU A 612 -1.83 9.66 6.26
N GLN A 613 -2.61 10.47 6.99
CA GLN A 613 -3.98 10.86 6.64
C GLN A 613 -4.11 12.35 6.29
N GLY A 614 -2.98 13.02 6.05
CA GLY A 614 -2.90 14.45 5.77
C GLY A 614 -3.57 14.85 4.45
N LYS A 615 -4.15 16.04 4.43
CA LYS A 615 -4.52 16.69 3.16
C LYS A 615 -3.29 17.41 2.63
N ARG A 616 -2.78 16.99 1.46
CA ARG A 616 -1.74 17.74 0.74
C ARG A 616 -2.16 19.21 0.59
N LYS A 617 -1.32 20.11 1.10
CA LYS A 617 -1.57 21.56 1.15
C LYS A 617 -1.68 22.12 -0.28
N TRP A 618 -0.65 21.84 -1.07
CA TRP A 618 -0.55 22.16 -2.49
C TRP A 618 -1.15 21.08 -3.40
N VAL A 619 -1.49 21.45 -4.64
CA VAL A 619 -1.91 20.50 -5.70
C VAL A 619 -0.68 19.92 -6.43
N GLY A 620 0.30 20.80 -6.66
CA GLY A 620 1.63 20.55 -7.19
C GLY A 620 2.69 21.05 -6.19
N LEU A 621 3.75 21.69 -6.68
CA LEU A 621 4.95 22.05 -5.90
C LEU A 621 4.92 23.45 -5.23
N GLY A 622 3.76 24.10 -5.11
CA GLY A 622 3.67 25.51 -4.66
C GLY A 622 4.11 26.52 -5.72
N ARG A 623 4.21 27.82 -5.41
CA ARG A 623 4.62 28.85 -6.39
C ARG A 623 6.10 28.70 -6.77
N GLN A 624 6.99 28.75 -5.78
CA GLN A 624 8.44 28.63 -5.96
C GLN A 624 8.81 27.32 -6.67
N GLY A 625 8.23 26.19 -6.28
CA GLY A 625 8.51 24.89 -6.88
C GLY A 625 8.07 24.72 -8.33
N GLU A 626 6.95 25.32 -8.75
CA GLU A 626 6.54 25.30 -10.15
C GLU A 626 7.44 26.22 -11.01
N ARG A 627 8.02 27.29 -10.44
CA ARG A 627 9.09 28.08 -11.10
C ARG A 627 10.38 27.28 -11.22
N PHE A 628 10.86 26.69 -10.12
CA PHE A 628 12.06 25.84 -10.09
C PHE A 628 12.01 24.73 -11.16
N LEU A 629 10.88 24.02 -11.21
CA LEU A 629 10.61 23.03 -12.25
C LEU A 629 10.66 23.65 -13.65
N THR A 630 9.99 24.78 -13.89
CA THR A 630 10.00 25.47 -15.20
C THR A 630 11.41 25.86 -15.66
N ASN A 631 12.23 26.40 -14.75
CA ASN A 631 13.60 26.82 -15.03
C ASN A 631 14.48 25.61 -15.37
N MET A 632 14.47 24.57 -14.53
CA MET A 632 15.20 23.32 -14.73
C MET A 632 14.92 22.70 -16.11
N LEU A 633 13.64 22.65 -16.49
CA LEU A 633 13.21 22.13 -17.79
C LEU A 633 13.73 22.97 -18.95
N SER A 634 13.68 24.30 -18.84
CA SER A 634 14.16 25.21 -19.89
C SER A 634 15.68 25.11 -20.13
N MET A 635 16.46 24.86 -19.08
CA MET A 635 17.90 24.58 -19.18
C MET A 635 18.18 23.22 -19.84
N LEU A 636 17.45 22.17 -19.45
CA LEU A 636 17.72 20.80 -19.89
C LEU A 636 17.18 20.51 -21.30
N GLN A 637 16.06 21.12 -21.71
CA GLN A 637 15.44 20.90 -23.02
C GLN A 637 16.41 21.05 -24.22
N PRO A 638 17.25 22.10 -24.35
CA PRO A 638 18.21 22.19 -25.45
C PRO A 638 19.30 21.10 -25.41
N VAL A 639 19.77 20.70 -24.22
CA VAL A 639 20.86 19.72 -24.05
C VAL A 639 20.41 18.28 -24.32
N LEU A 640 19.14 17.96 -24.05
CA LEU A 640 18.61 16.59 -24.17
C LEU A 640 18.41 16.14 -25.64
N PRO A 641 18.68 14.87 -25.97
CA PRO A 641 18.29 14.26 -27.25
C PRO A 641 16.77 14.27 -27.51
N PRO A 642 16.30 14.27 -28.77
CA PRO A 642 14.88 14.36 -29.10
C PRO A 642 13.97 13.32 -28.42
N HIS A 643 14.41 12.06 -28.32
CA HIS A 643 13.66 11.00 -27.63
C HIS A 643 13.52 11.26 -26.11
N HIS A 644 14.51 11.91 -25.50
CA HIS A 644 14.48 12.27 -24.09
C HIS A 644 13.58 13.49 -23.87
N ARG A 645 13.59 14.48 -24.79
CA ARG A 645 12.62 15.59 -24.81
C ARG A 645 11.17 15.09 -24.89
N ALA A 646 10.88 14.13 -25.77
CA ALA A 646 9.53 13.56 -25.88
C ALA A 646 9.06 12.88 -24.58
N SER A 647 9.96 12.16 -23.89
CA SER A 647 9.71 11.54 -22.58
C SER A 647 9.45 12.60 -21.50
N LEU A 648 10.23 13.68 -21.51
CA LEU A 648 10.09 14.82 -20.61
C LEU A 648 8.73 15.49 -20.78
N THR A 649 8.37 15.89 -22.01
CA THR A 649 7.08 16.51 -22.35
C THR A 649 5.90 15.64 -21.93
N LEU A 650 6.00 14.32 -22.07
CA LEU A 650 4.98 13.38 -21.60
C LEU A 650 4.80 13.43 -20.08
N SER A 651 5.87 13.37 -19.29
CA SER A 651 5.77 13.46 -17.82
C SER A 651 5.16 14.78 -17.34
N LEU A 652 5.44 15.89 -18.03
CA LEU A 652 4.87 17.21 -17.73
C LEU A 652 3.36 17.25 -18.00
N LEU A 653 2.93 16.67 -19.13
CA LEU A 653 1.52 16.60 -19.48
C LEU A 653 0.76 15.68 -18.48
N GLN A 654 1.36 14.56 -18.10
CA GLN A 654 0.83 13.66 -17.08
C GLN A 654 0.80 14.33 -15.70
N TYR A 655 1.76 15.18 -15.36
CA TYR A 655 1.75 16.00 -14.14
C TYR A 655 0.63 17.05 -14.13
N GLU A 656 0.36 17.73 -15.26
CA GLU A 656 -0.79 18.63 -15.38
C GLU A 656 -2.13 17.87 -15.25
N LYS A 657 -2.24 16.69 -15.85
CA LYS A 657 -3.38 15.76 -15.69
C LYS A 657 -3.53 15.31 -14.23
N LEU A 658 -2.43 15.02 -13.54
CA LEU A 658 -2.39 14.68 -12.11
C LEU A 658 -2.86 15.85 -11.23
N LYS A 659 -2.45 17.09 -11.52
CA LYS A 659 -2.92 18.30 -10.82
C LYS A 659 -4.44 18.51 -10.99
N VAL A 660 -4.98 18.22 -12.18
CA VAL A 660 -6.44 18.20 -12.41
C VAL A 660 -7.13 17.08 -11.62
N LEU A 661 -6.60 15.86 -11.62
CA LEU A 661 -7.16 14.73 -10.86
C LEU A 661 -7.17 14.98 -9.34
N ARG A 662 -6.07 15.49 -8.77
CA ARG A 662 -5.98 15.89 -7.35
C ARG A 662 -7.00 16.98 -7.02
N SER A 663 -7.20 17.94 -7.92
CA SER A 663 -8.22 19.00 -7.76
C SER A 663 -9.65 18.45 -7.81
N LEU A 664 -9.93 17.48 -8.69
CA LEU A 664 -11.22 16.81 -8.79
C LEU A 664 -11.54 16.00 -7.52
N HIS A 665 -10.57 15.24 -6.99
CA HIS A 665 -10.69 14.52 -5.72
C HIS A 665 -10.96 15.44 -4.52
N SER A 666 -10.45 16.68 -4.55
CA SER A 666 -10.70 17.66 -3.48
C SER A 666 -12.15 18.18 -3.39
N GLY A 667 -12.98 17.91 -4.41
CA GLY A 667 -14.37 18.39 -4.51
C GLY A 667 -14.54 19.90 -4.73
N ASN A 668 -13.47 20.69 -4.63
CA ASN A 668 -13.53 22.15 -4.76
C ASN A 668 -13.63 22.58 -6.23
N LYS A 669 -14.86 22.81 -6.70
CA LYS A 669 -15.17 23.26 -8.07
C LYS A 669 -14.43 24.54 -8.47
N LYS A 670 -14.20 25.49 -7.55
CA LYS A 670 -13.44 26.73 -7.84
C LYS A 670 -11.97 26.39 -8.15
N ARG A 671 -11.33 25.57 -7.31
CA ARG A 671 -9.93 25.10 -7.48
C ARG A 671 -9.76 24.29 -8.76
N LEU A 672 -10.72 23.41 -9.08
CA LEU A 672 -10.71 22.63 -10.33
C LEU A 672 -10.78 23.51 -11.58
N HIS A 673 -11.62 24.55 -11.57
CA HIS A 673 -11.76 25.47 -12.70
C HIS A 673 -10.52 26.36 -12.91
N SER A 674 -9.91 26.88 -11.84
CA SER A 674 -8.66 27.66 -11.94
C SER A 674 -7.47 26.78 -12.35
N GLN A 675 -7.32 25.60 -11.73
CA GLN A 675 -6.28 24.63 -12.11
C GLN A 675 -6.44 24.20 -13.57
N GLY A 676 -7.64 23.78 -13.98
CA GLY A 676 -7.93 23.37 -15.35
C GLY A 676 -7.62 24.46 -16.38
N LYS A 677 -7.95 25.73 -16.09
CA LYS A 677 -7.54 26.87 -16.94
C LYS A 677 -6.01 27.02 -17.03
N SER A 678 -5.27 26.83 -15.93
CA SER A 678 -3.81 26.91 -15.96
C SER A 678 -3.19 25.74 -16.73
N SER A 679 -3.57 24.51 -16.39
CA SER A 679 -3.10 23.28 -17.05
C SER A 679 -3.35 23.30 -18.56
N LYS A 680 -4.53 23.73 -19.01
CA LYS A 680 -4.81 23.91 -20.46
C LYS A 680 -3.84 24.88 -21.15
N ARG A 681 -3.37 25.96 -20.48
CA ARG A 681 -2.39 26.90 -21.08
C ARG A 681 -1.03 26.24 -21.26
N VAL A 682 -0.58 25.46 -20.27
CA VAL A 682 0.70 24.72 -20.33
C VAL A 682 0.65 23.67 -21.44
N VAL A 683 -0.36 22.80 -21.45
CA VAL A 683 -0.48 21.74 -22.46
C VAL A 683 -0.64 22.30 -23.88
N LYS A 684 -1.38 23.40 -24.06
CA LYS A 684 -1.48 24.11 -25.36
C LYS A 684 -0.21 24.88 -25.76
N ARG A 685 0.74 25.10 -24.86
CA ARG A 685 2.09 25.60 -25.19
C ARG A 685 2.91 24.44 -25.73
N LEU A 686 3.01 23.34 -24.97
CA LEU A 686 3.76 22.13 -25.34
C LEU A 686 3.33 21.58 -26.71
N LEU A 687 2.02 21.44 -26.97
CA LEU A 687 1.50 20.95 -28.25
C LEU A 687 1.73 21.90 -29.45
N LYS A 688 2.13 23.16 -29.23
CA LYS A 688 2.46 24.11 -30.31
C LYS A 688 3.92 24.02 -30.77
N GLU A 689 4.81 23.44 -29.96
CA GLU A 689 6.21 23.22 -30.33
C GLU A 689 6.31 22.26 -31.52
N PRO A 690 7.20 22.51 -32.50
CA PRO A 690 7.22 21.76 -33.76
C PRO A 690 7.36 20.25 -33.56
N ASP A 691 8.31 19.83 -32.70
CA ASP A 691 8.61 18.44 -32.33
C ASP A 691 7.39 17.70 -31.76
N ASN A 692 6.51 18.40 -31.05
CA ASN A 692 5.38 17.82 -30.34
C ASN A 692 4.10 17.71 -31.18
N ARG A 693 3.97 18.51 -32.26
CA ARG A 693 2.71 18.64 -33.04
C ARG A 693 2.17 17.30 -33.55
N SER A 694 3.02 16.39 -34.00
CA SER A 694 2.64 15.08 -34.54
C SER A 694 2.54 13.97 -33.49
N SER A 695 2.82 14.26 -32.22
CA SER A 695 2.90 13.24 -31.16
C SER A 695 1.52 12.83 -30.63
N LEU A 696 0.96 11.75 -31.21
CA LEU A 696 -0.35 11.19 -30.81
C LEU A 696 -0.45 10.90 -29.30
N ILE A 697 0.65 10.57 -28.64
CA ILE A 697 0.68 10.29 -27.20
C ILE A 697 0.39 11.57 -26.39
N LEU A 698 0.90 12.73 -26.80
CA LEU A 698 0.60 14.00 -26.14
C LEU A 698 -0.85 14.44 -26.41
N TRP A 699 -1.36 14.18 -27.62
CA TRP A 699 -2.77 14.43 -27.95
C TRP A 699 -3.75 13.55 -27.18
N ARG A 700 -3.41 12.26 -26.95
CA ARG A 700 -4.17 11.34 -26.07
C ARG A 700 -4.37 11.93 -24.67
N GLU A 701 -3.28 12.38 -24.05
CA GLU A 701 -3.33 12.93 -22.69
C GLU A 701 -4.04 14.29 -22.62
N TYR A 702 -3.89 15.15 -23.62
CA TYR A 702 -4.63 16.42 -23.70
C TYR A 702 -6.15 16.20 -23.90
N ALA A 703 -6.55 15.25 -24.74
CA ALA A 703 -7.95 14.87 -24.90
C ALA A 703 -8.54 14.29 -23.60
N HIS A 704 -7.78 13.45 -22.89
CA HIS A 704 -8.16 12.96 -21.56
C HIS A 704 -8.29 14.14 -20.56
N LEU A 705 -7.36 15.09 -20.54
CA LEU A 705 -7.43 16.27 -19.66
C LEU A 705 -8.67 17.14 -19.93
N GLU A 706 -9.08 17.31 -21.19
CA GLU A 706 -10.34 17.98 -21.53
C GLU A 706 -11.59 17.21 -21.06
N TRP A 707 -11.55 15.87 -21.13
CA TRP A 707 -12.60 14.98 -20.62
C TRP A 707 -12.72 15.03 -19.09
N LEU A 708 -11.59 15.02 -18.37
CA LEU A 708 -11.54 15.13 -16.90
C LEU A 708 -12.12 16.46 -16.39
N LEU A 709 -12.03 17.51 -17.20
CA LEU A 709 -12.62 18.83 -16.92
C LEU A 709 -14.09 18.95 -17.39
N GLY A 710 -14.69 17.88 -17.91
CA GLY A 710 -16.10 17.82 -18.33
C GLY A 710 -16.39 18.44 -19.70
N ASN A 711 -15.39 18.83 -20.49
CA ASN A 711 -15.58 19.50 -21.78
C ASN A 711 -15.76 18.47 -22.90
N LEU A 712 -16.73 17.56 -22.76
CA LEU A 712 -16.87 16.35 -23.59
C LEU A 712 -16.89 16.64 -25.10
N VAL A 713 -17.54 17.72 -25.53
CA VAL A 713 -17.59 18.13 -26.94
C VAL A 713 -16.21 18.52 -27.47
N GLU A 714 -15.41 19.24 -26.69
CA GLU A 714 -14.05 19.62 -27.08
C GLU A 714 -13.10 18.42 -27.00
N ALA A 715 -13.22 17.56 -25.99
CA ALA A 715 -12.45 16.32 -25.90
C ALA A 715 -12.67 15.42 -27.12
N ARG A 716 -13.92 15.24 -27.56
CA ARG A 716 -14.29 14.49 -28.79
C ARG A 716 -13.72 15.12 -30.05
N LYS A 717 -13.73 16.45 -30.19
CA LYS A 717 -13.05 17.16 -31.30
C LYS A 717 -11.55 16.90 -31.28
N VAL A 718 -10.90 17.00 -30.12
CA VAL A 718 -9.45 16.78 -29.97
C VAL A 718 -9.07 15.34 -30.34
N PHE A 719 -9.80 14.33 -29.84
CA PHE A 719 -9.60 12.93 -30.25
C PHE A 719 -9.79 12.74 -31.76
N SER A 720 -10.84 13.33 -32.35
CA SER A 720 -11.09 13.27 -33.79
C SER A 720 -9.93 13.87 -34.60
N THR A 721 -9.46 15.08 -34.25
CA THR A 721 -8.29 15.71 -34.91
C THR A 721 -7.02 14.88 -34.78
N ALA A 722 -6.76 14.31 -33.60
CA ALA A 722 -5.59 13.46 -33.37
C ALA A 722 -5.67 12.15 -34.18
N SER A 723 -6.85 11.55 -34.32
CA SER A 723 -7.04 10.37 -35.17
C SER A 723 -6.74 10.66 -36.64
N ALA A 724 -7.16 11.84 -37.14
CA ALA A 724 -6.85 12.27 -38.51
C ALA A 724 -5.34 12.56 -38.71
N MET A 725 -4.67 13.08 -37.69
CA MET A 725 -3.22 13.32 -37.69
C MET A 725 -2.39 12.03 -37.63
N GLY A 726 -2.98 10.89 -37.24
CA GLY A 726 -2.33 9.58 -37.34
C GLY A 726 -2.10 9.10 -38.78
N GLY A 727 -2.89 9.63 -39.73
CA GLY A 727 -2.90 9.22 -41.14
C GLY A 727 -3.42 7.80 -41.35
N VAL A 728 -3.24 7.26 -42.56
CA VAL A 728 -3.52 5.85 -42.89
C VAL A 728 -2.38 4.95 -42.39
N LYS A 729 -2.05 5.09 -41.11
CA LYS A 729 -1.27 4.10 -40.37
C LYS A 729 -2.29 3.17 -39.73
N ASP A 730 -2.44 2.00 -40.33
CA ASP A 730 -3.37 0.96 -39.90
C ASP A 730 -3.04 0.44 -38.48
N LEU A 731 -3.56 -0.74 -38.14
CA LEU A 731 -3.40 -1.41 -36.85
C LEU A 731 -1.94 -1.69 -36.39
N SER A 732 -0.94 -1.36 -37.21
CA SER A 732 0.48 -1.27 -36.83
C SER A 732 0.83 -0.03 -36.00
N GLY A 733 -0.02 1.01 -36.00
CA GLY A 733 0.19 2.27 -35.29
C GLY A 733 -0.11 2.18 -33.79
N ALA A 734 0.84 1.67 -32.99
CA ALA A 734 0.68 1.49 -31.54
C ALA A 734 0.12 2.74 -30.80
N ALA A 735 0.68 3.94 -31.07
CA ALA A 735 0.23 5.18 -30.43
C ALA A 735 -1.17 5.65 -30.89
N LEU A 736 -1.62 5.26 -32.09
CA LEU A 736 -2.99 5.49 -32.56
C LEU A 736 -3.96 4.52 -31.90
N CYS A 737 -3.55 3.25 -31.73
CA CYS A 737 -4.33 2.25 -31.00
C CYS A 737 -4.53 2.66 -29.53
N GLU A 738 -3.48 3.08 -28.81
CA GLU A 738 -3.60 3.57 -27.42
C GLU A 738 -4.47 4.83 -27.26
N LEU A 739 -4.59 5.66 -28.32
CA LEU A 739 -5.49 6.82 -28.35
C LEU A 739 -6.95 6.41 -28.57
N CYS A 740 -7.21 5.55 -29.56
CA CYS A 740 -8.54 5.04 -29.87
C CYS A 740 -9.08 4.11 -28.78
N LEU A 741 -8.21 3.35 -28.11
CA LEU A 741 -8.55 2.55 -26.94
C LEU A 741 -9.05 3.43 -25.79
N LEU A 742 -8.31 4.49 -25.44
CA LEU A 742 -8.73 5.41 -24.39
C LEU A 742 -10.05 6.12 -24.75
N TRP A 743 -10.20 6.59 -25.99
CA TRP A 743 -11.43 7.26 -26.43
C TRP A 743 -12.64 6.31 -26.34
N SER A 744 -12.52 5.09 -26.87
CA SER A 744 -13.62 4.10 -26.83
C SER A 744 -13.93 3.60 -25.41
N GLN A 745 -12.95 3.56 -24.49
CA GLN A 745 -13.19 3.34 -23.07
C GLN A 745 -13.97 4.49 -22.42
N LEU A 746 -13.59 5.75 -22.68
CA LEU A 746 -14.25 6.94 -22.12
C LEU A 746 -15.70 7.08 -22.59
N GLU A 747 -15.97 6.86 -23.89
CA GLU A 747 -17.34 6.86 -24.42
C GLU A 747 -18.21 5.76 -23.78
N LEU A 748 -17.63 4.58 -23.51
CA LEU A 748 -18.30 3.46 -22.85
C LEU A 748 -18.58 3.74 -21.36
N GLU A 749 -17.65 4.41 -20.65
CA GLU A 749 -17.85 4.84 -19.26
C GLU A 749 -18.91 5.95 -19.13
N GLU A 750 -19.05 6.83 -20.13
CA GLU A 750 -20.08 7.88 -20.13
C GLU A 750 -21.48 7.34 -20.45
N ALA A 751 -21.60 6.50 -21.47
CA ALA A 751 -22.86 5.83 -21.82
C ALA A 751 -23.44 5.01 -20.64
N ALA A 752 -22.58 4.48 -19.76
CA ALA A 752 -23.00 3.79 -18.54
C ALA A 752 -23.63 4.70 -17.47
N LYS A 753 -23.36 6.02 -17.51
CA LYS A 753 -23.92 7.02 -16.57
C LYS A 753 -25.30 7.52 -17.01
N GLU A 754 -25.51 7.68 -18.33
CA GLU A 754 -26.74 8.24 -18.90
C GLU A 754 -27.95 7.30 -18.83
N GLN A 755 -27.75 6.05 -18.36
CA GLN A 755 -28.79 5.02 -18.11
C GLN A 755 -29.62 4.57 -19.34
N SER A 756 -29.41 5.17 -20.51
CA SER A 756 -30.05 4.80 -21.77
C SER A 756 -29.75 3.34 -22.11
N ARG A 757 -30.77 2.48 -22.06
CA ARG A 757 -30.67 1.08 -22.46
C ARG A 757 -31.01 0.97 -23.94
N LEU A 758 -30.17 0.22 -24.66
CA LEU A 758 -30.27 -0.02 -26.10
C LEU A 758 -30.01 1.23 -26.97
N THR A 759 -28.78 1.75 -26.92
CA THR A 759 -28.14 2.19 -28.17
C THR A 759 -27.84 0.96 -29.02
N ASP A 760 -28.22 0.94 -30.29
CA ASP A 760 -27.82 -0.12 -31.21
C ASP A 760 -26.29 -0.20 -31.32
N VAL A 761 -25.76 -1.42 -31.48
CA VAL A 761 -24.30 -1.67 -31.61
C VAL A 761 -23.71 -0.88 -32.78
N THR A 762 -24.49 -0.66 -33.84
CA THR A 762 -24.14 0.14 -35.03
C THR A 762 -24.15 1.65 -34.79
N THR A 763 -24.73 2.13 -33.69
CA THR A 763 -24.81 3.56 -33.31
C THR A 763 -23.89 3.92 -32.13
N SER A 764 -23.25 2.92 -31.50
CA SER A 764 -22.35 3.14 -30.36
C SER A 764 -21.10 3.93 -30.78
N PRO A 765 -20.79 5.08 -30.16
CA PRO A 765 -19.59 5.87 -30.45
C PRO A 765 -18.30 5.06 -30.33
N ALA A 766 -18.18 4.23 -29.29
CA ALA A 766 -17.03 3.37 -29.07
C ALA A 766 -16.82 2.33 -30.18
N VAL A 767 -17.90 1.74 -30.71
CA VAL A 767 -17.82 0.81 -31.85
C VAL A 767 -17.45 1.57 -33.13
N CYS A 768 -17.96 2.79 -33.33
CA CYS A 768 -17.61 3.61 -34.49
C CYS A 768 -16.11 3.93 -34.54
N VAL A 769 -15.52 4.39 -33.43
CA VAL A 769 -14.07 4.63 -33.32
C VAL A 769 -13.26 3.37 -33.61
N LEU A 770 -13.63 2.23 -33.02
CA LEU A 770 -12.90 0.96 -33.17
C LEU A 770 -13.08 0.32 -34.56
N THR A 771 -14.23 0.51 -35.22
CA THR A 771 -14.44 0.10 -36.62
C THR A 771 -13.61 0.97 -37.55
N LYS A 772 -13.63 2.30 -37.38
CA LYS A 772 -12.92 3.25 -38.26
C LYS A 772 -11.41 3.08 -38.23
N LEU A 773 -10.84 2.83 -37.04
CA LEU A 773 -9.44 2.46 -36.85
C LEU A 773 -9.04 1.23 -37.70
N ALA A 774 -9.88 0.18 -37.71
CA ALA A 774 -9.62 -1.06 -38.45
C ALA A 774 -9.94 -0.99 -39.96
N GLU A 775 -10.67 0.04 -40.39
CA GLU A 775 -10.88 0.42 -41.79
C GLU A 775 -9.79 1.37 -42.33
N GLY A 776 -8.80 1.75 -41.52
CA GLY A 776 -7.75 2.72 -41.91
C GLY A 776 -8.27 4.14 -42.13
N THR A 777 -9.44 4.49 -41.57
CA THR A 777 -10.11 5.78 -41.82
C THR A 777 -10.23 6.61 -40.54
N SER A 778 -10.01 7.93 -40.68
CA SER A 778 -10.08 8.88 -39.57
C SER A 778 -11.47 8.91 -38.93
N ALA A 779 -11.53 8.86 -37.60
CA ALA A 779 -12.79 8.89 -36.85
C ALA A 779 -13.31 10.34 -36.74
N SER A 780 -14.21 10.72 -37.66
CA SER A 780 -14.86 12.03 -37.65
C SER A 780 -15.95 12.13 -36.58
N PHE A 781 -16.01 13.28 -35.90
CA PHE A 781 -17.11 13.68 -35.02
C PHE A 781 -17.87 14.84 -35.67
N PRO A 782 -19.22 14.88 -35.67
CA PRO A 782 -20.17 13.99 -34.97
C PRO A 782 -20.36 12.61 -35.61
N PHE A 783 -20.70 11.62 -34.78
CA PHE A 783 -21.01 10.24 -35.16
C PHE A 783 -22.40 10.09 -35.81
N SER A 784 -22.66 10.80 -36.89
CA SER A 784 -24.00 10.92 -37.51
C SER A 784 -24.42 9.72 -38.37
N GLN A 785 -23.57 8.71 -38.55
CA GLN A 785 -23.81 7.56 -39.43
C GLN A 785 -23.84 6.26 -38.63
N SER A 786 -24.92 5.49 -38.80
CA SER A 786 -25.01 4.11 -38.32
C SER A 786 -24.07 3.21 -39.13
N LEU A 787 -23.23 2.42 -38.45
CA LEU A 787 -22.33 1.46 -39.08
C LEU A 787 -23.11 0.36 -39.83
N SER A 788 -22.57 -0.08 -40.96
CA SER A 788 -23.08 -1.30 -41.60
C SER A 788 -22.59 -2.55 -40.85
N PRO A 789 -23.36 -3.65 -40.82
CA PRO A 789 -22.88 -4.94 -40.32
C PRO A 789 -21.64 -5.45 -41.08
N VAL A 790 -21.52 -5.10 -42.37
CA VAL A 790 -20.40 -5.50 -43.23
C VAL A 790 -19.09 -4.81 -42.82
N SER A 791 -19.12 -3.52 -42.46
CA SER A 791 -17.94 -2.80 -41.94
C SER A 791 -17.47 -3.38 -40.59
N ILE A 792 -18.39 -3.80 -39.73
CA ILE A 792 -18.07 -4.49 -38.47
C ILE A 792 -17.37 -5.84 -38.73
N LEU A 793 -17.83 -6.62 -39.71
CA LEU A 793 -17.19 -7.88 -40.08
C LEU A 793 -15.81 -7.69 -40.74
N LYS A 794 -15.65 -6.66 -41.59
CA LYS A 794 -14.35 -6.28 -42.17
C LYS A 794 -13.36 -5.85 -41.09
N ALA A 795 -13.78 -5.00 -40.15
CA ALA A 795 -12.98 -4.56 -39.01
C ALA A 795 -12.52 -5.75 -38.15
N ARG A 796 -13.39 -6.73 -37.87
CA ARG A 796 -13.02 -7.95 -37.15
C ARG A 796 -11.87 -8.69 -37.83
N LYS A 797 -11.98 -8.94 -39.14
CA LYS A 797 -10.94 -9.64 -39.91
C LYS A 797 -9.63 -8.86 -39.95
N SER A 798 -9.69 -7.54 -40.05
CA SER A 798 -8.52 -6.64 -39.98
C SER A 798 -7.79 -6.78 -38.65
N TYR A 799 -8.51 -6.76 -37.51
CA TYR A 799 -7.92 -7.01 -36.19
C TYR A 799 -7.32 -8.42 -36.05
N GLU A 800 -7.99 -9.46 -36.55
CA GLU A 800 -7.49 -10.84 -36.52
C GLU A 800 -6.18 -10.98 -37.31
N GLN A 801 -6.09 -10.36 -38.49
CA GLN A 801 -4.89 -10.35 -39.32
C GLN A 801 -3.74 -9.56 -38.68
N ALA A 802 -4.01 -8.39 -38.10
CA ALA A 802 -3.02 -7.59 -37.39
C ALA A 802 -2.48 -8.28 -36.13
N LEU A 803 -3.34 -9.00 -35.39
CA LEU A 803 -2.95 -9.79 -34.22
C LEU A 803 -2.06 -10.97 -34.62
N ALA A 804 -2.40 -11.69 -35.70
CA ALA A 804 -1.59 -12.79 -36.22
C ALA A 804 -0.21 -12.31 -36.69
N ALA A 805 -0.14 -11.22 -37.45
CA ALA A 805 1.12 -10.62 -37.88
C ALA A 805 1.99 -10.18 -36.68
N SER A 806 1.37 -9.64 -35.63
CA SER A 806 2.04 -9.23 -34.39
C SER A 806 2.63 -10.41 -33.58
N LEU A 807 2.09 -11.63 -33.75
CA LEU A 807 2.65 -12.86 -33.18
C LEU A 807 3.84 -13.35 -34.01
N SER A 808 3.71 -13.43 -35.34
CA SER A 808 4.80 -13.89 -36.20
C SER A 808 6.04 -12.98 -36.15
N ASP A 809 5.85 -11.66 -35.98
CA ASP A 809 6.92 -10.70 -35.68
C ASP A 809 7.71 -11.08 -34.40
N LEU A 810 7.02 -11.55 -33.36
CA LEU A 810 7.62 -11.93 -32.08
C LEU A 810 8.33 -13.28 -32.17
N GLU A 811 7.81 -14.22 -32.93
CA GLU A 811 8.46 -15.50 -33.23
C GLU A 811 9.73 -15.31 -34.07
N GLN A 812 9.72 -14.41 -35.06
CA GLN A 812 10.90 -14.07 -35.88
C GLN A 812 11.95 -13.28 -35.08
N LYS A 813 11.55 -12.42 -34.15
CA LYS A 813 12.47 -11.74 -33.22
C LYS A 813 13.11 -12.68 -32.21
N ARG A 814 12.52 -13.86 -31.95
CA ARG A 814 13.13 -14.91 -31.12
C ARG A 814 14.28 -15.64 -31.82
N SER A 815 14.35 -15.65 -33.15
CA SER A 815 15.42 -16.30 -33.91
C SER A 815 16.54 -15.36 -34.38
N SER A 816 16.36 -14.04 -34.28
CA SER A 816 17.32 -13.03 -34.73
C SER A 816 18.04 -12.35 -33.55
N VAL A 817 19.32 -12.70 -33.37
CA VAL A 817 20.14 -12.29 -32.20
C VAL A 817 20.35 -10.77 -32.08
N ASN A 818 20.21 -10.02 -33.19
CA ASN A 818 20.47 -8.57 -33.24
C ASN A 818 19.23 -7.74 -33.62
N ALA A 819 18.08 -8.00 -32.99
CA ALA A 819 16.87 -7.17 -33.15
C ALA A 819 16.97 -5.90 -32.26
N GLY A 820 17.15 -4.72 -32.88
CA GLY A 820 17.29 -3.44 -32.19
C GLY A 820 16.07 -3.00 -31.37
N ALA A 821 16.30 -2.15 -30.36
CA ALA A 821 15.31 -1.73 -29.37
C ALA A 821 14.21 -0.79 -29.91
N HIS A 822 13.28 -1.35 -30.69
CA HIS A 822 12.06 -0.66 -31.13
C HIS A 822 10.83 -1.32 -30.49
N SER A 823 10.40 -0.72 -29.38
CA SER A 823 9.25 -1.16 -28.58
C SER A 823 7.92 -0.90 -29.31
N SER A 824 7.53 -1.83 -30.18
CA SER A 824 6.17 -1.87 -30.73
C SER A 824 5.19 -2.26 -29.62
N LYS A 825 4.60 -1.25 -28.95
CA LYS A 825 3.69 -1.45 -27.81
C LYS A 825 2.40 -2.14 -28.25
N ARG A 826 2.34 -3.48 -28.12
CA ARG A 826 1.21 -4.30 -28.61
C ARG A 826 -0.05 -4.16 -27.74
N SER A 827 0.08 -3.65 -26.52
CA SER A 827 -1.01 -3.40 -25.56
C SER A 827 -2.23 -2.70 -26.18
N GLY A 828 -2.01 -1.63 -26.94
CA GLY A 828 -3.08 -0.84 -27.52
C GLY A 828 -3.89 -1.60 -28.58
N LEU A 829 -3.23 -2.39 -29.43
CA LEU A 829 -3.89 -3.20 -30.46
C LEU A 829 -4.77 -4.28 -29.83
N VAL A 830 -4.23 -5.01 -28.85
CA VAL A 830 -4.93 -6.09 -28.14
C VAL A 830 -6.10 -5.53 -27.34
N GLY A 831 -5.91 -4.39 -26.65
CA GLY A 831 -6.98 -3.70 -25.93
C GLY A 831 -8.10 -3.20 -26.86
N CYS A 832 -7.76 -2.58 -28.00
CA CYS A 832 -8.72 -2.18 -29.03
C CYS A 832 -9.54 -3.39 -29.53
N TYR A 833 -8.87 -4.48 -29.89
CA TYR A 833 -9.53 -5.66 -30.43
C TYR A 833 -10.39 -6.37 -29.38
N ALA A 834 -9.92 -6.50 -28.14
CA ALA A 834 -10.69 -7.09 -27.05
C ALA A 834 -11.93 -6.25 -26.70
N LEU A 835 -11.80 -4.91 -26.70
CA LEU A 835 -12.94 -4.01 -26.49
C LEU A 835 -13.93 -4.04 -27.66
N PHE A 836 -13.44 -4.14 -28.90
CA PHE A 836 -14.27 -4.33 -30.09
C PHE A 836 -15.05 -5.65 -30.05
N GLN A 837 -14.40 -6.76 -29.66
CA GLN A 837 -15.08 -8.05 -29.45
C GLN A 837 -16.06 -8.00 -28.27
N TYR A 838 -15.74 -7.29 -27.19
CA TYR A 838 -16.64 -7.07 -26.05
C TYR A 838 -17.94 -6.37 -26.47
N LEU A 839 -17.85 -5.35 -27.33
CA LEU A 839 -18.99 -4.56 -27.78
C LEU A 839 -19.79 -5.22 -28.94
N THR A 840 -19.15 -6.07 -29.75
CA THR A 840 -19.79 -6.65 -30.96
C THR A 840 -20.15 -8.14 -30.87
N VAL A 841 -19.65 -8.86 -29.86
CA VAL A 841 -19.96 -10.29 -29.61
C VAL A 841 -20.23 -10.56 -28.12
N GLY A 842 -19.39 -9.98 -27.25
CA GLY A 842 -19.53 -10.09 -25.80
C GLY A 842 -18.25 -10.53 -25.08
N VAL A 843 -18.39 -10.69 -23.76
CA VAL A 843 -17.26 -10.87 -22.83
C VAL A 843 -16.38 -12.10 -23.13
N HIS A 844 -16.95 -13.21 -23.60
CA HIS A 844 -16.17 -14.42 -23.89
C HIS A 844 -15.21 -14.23 -25.07
N ALA A 845 -15.65 -13.54 -26.14
CA ALA A 845 -14.78 -13.23 -27.28
C ALA A 845 -13.64 -12.29 -26.85
N ALA A 846 -13.92 -11.28 -26.02
CA ALA A 846 -12.90 -10.40 -25.46
C ALA A 846 -11.87 -11.14 -24.59
N VAL A 847 -12.31 -12.09 -23.75
CA VAL A 847 -11.41 -12.93 -22.94
C VAL A 847 -10.52 -13.81 -23.83
N SER A 848 -11.04 -14.35 -24.93
CA SER A 848 -10.23 -15.10 -25.90
C SER A 848 -9.14 -14.25 -26.55
N VAL A 849 -9.37 -12.96 -26.82
CA VAL A 849 -8.31 -12.05 -27.33
C VAL A 849 -7.17 -11.90 -26.32
N TYR A 850 -7.47 -11.76 -25.03
CA TYR A 850 -6.45 -11.68 -23.97
C TYR A 850 -5.69 -12.99 -23.71
N SER A 851 -6.08 -14.12 -24.31
CA SER A 851 -5.29 -15.36 -24.24
C SER A 851 -3.87 -15.22 -24.82
N LEU A 852 -3.64 -14.18 -25.64
CA LEU A 852 -2.33 -13.76 -26.12
C LEU A 852 -1.28 -13.65 -25.01
N LYS A 853 -1.67 -13.17 -23.80
CA LYS A 853 -0.78 -13.12 -22.63
C LYS A 853 -0.08 -14.46 -22.41
N ALA A 854 -0.79 -15.58 -22.52
CA ALA A 854 -0.26 -16.91 -22.27
C ALA A 854 0.69 -17.42 -23.37
N ASN A 855 0.79 -16.74 -24.52
CA ASN A 855 1.86 -16.94 -25.51
C ASN A 855 3.11 -16.14 -25.11
N LEU A 856 2.93 -14.86 -24.75
CA LEU A 856 4.01 -13.95 -24.35
C LEU A 856 4.78 -14.47 -23.11
N THR A 857 4.07 -14.87 -22.05
CA THR A 857 4.71 -15.44 -20.85
C THR A 857 5.41 -16.78 -21.09
N ARG A 858 5.07 -17.50 -22.17
CA ARG A 858 5.83 -18.69 -22.62
C ARG A 858 7.10 -18.34 -23.38
N ALA A 859 7.11 -17.22 -24.11
CA ALA A 859 8.32 -16.70 -24.74
C ALA A 859 9.32 -16.16 -23.69
N GLU A 860 8.83 -15.53 -22.62
CA GLU A 860 9.63 -15.14 -21.44
C GLU A 860 10.30 -16.34 -20.77
N ALA A 861 9.51 -17.35 -20.38
CA ALA A 861 10.01 -18.53 -19.66
C ALA A 861 11.09 -19.29 -20.47
N GLY A 862 10.84 -19.52 -21.76
CA GLY A 862 11.77 -20.20 -22.67
C GLY A 862 13.02 -19.38 -23.06
N ASN A 863 13.22 -18.19 -22.49
CA ASN A 863 14.47 -17.44 -22.59
C ASN A 863 15.27 -17.45 -21.27
N CYS A 864 14.68 -17.87 -20.15
CA CYS A 864 15.35 -17.93 -18.84
C CYS A 864 16.22 -19.18 -18.66
N GLU A 865 15.94 -20.25 -19.42
CA GLU A 865 16.70 -21.52 -19.40
C GLU A 865 18.00 -21.44 -20.23
N ALA A 866 18.17 -20.40 -21.05
CA ALA A 866 19.39 -20.16 -21.83
C ALA A 866 20.37 -19.27 -21.03
N GLY A 867 21.52 -19.84 -20.64
CA GLY A 867 22.42 -19.28 -19.64
C GLY A 867 22.92 -17.85 -19.87
N SER A 868 22.63 -16.97 -18.90
CA SER A 868 23.42 -15.81 -18.48
C SER A 868 24.13 -14.99 -19.59
N ARG A 869 23.40 -14.10 -20.27
CA ARG A 869 23.97 -12.95 -20.99
C ARG A 869 23.25 -11.65 -20.58
N PRO A 870 23.97 -10.63 -20.07
CA PRO A 870 23.32 -9.45 -19.46
C PRO A 870 22.53 -8.57 -20.45
N GLN A 871 22.83 -8.64 -21.75
CA GLN A 871 22.20 -7.81 -22.78
C GLN A 871 20.70 -8.08 -23.00
N ASN A 872 20.17 -9.24 -22.57
CA ASN A 872 18.77 -9.61 -22.81
C ASN A 872 17.77 -9.07 -21.76
N HIS A 873 18.23 -8.51 -20.64
CA HIS A 873 17.34 -8.17 -19.52
C HIS A 873 16.25 -7.15 -19.86
N SER A 874 16.56 -6.08 -20.59
CA SER A 874 15.55 -5.04 -20.92
C SER A 874 14.44 -5.59 -21.81
N TYR A 875 14.75 -6.46 -22.78
CA TYR A 875 13.72 -7.09 -23.64
C TYR A 875 12.76 -7.99 -22.85
N VAL A 876 13.29 -8.80 -21.92
CA VAL A 876 12.46 -9.64 -21.05
C VAL A 876 11.62 -8.79 -20.08
N SER A 877 12.18 -7.71 -19.53
CA SER A 877 11.44 -6.78 -18.66
C SER A 877 10.33 -6.03 -19.42
N GLN A 878 10.56 -5.64 -20.68
CA GLN A 878 9.56 -4.98 -21.53
C GLN A 878 8.39 -5.93 -21.86
N LEU A 879 8.67 -7.20 -22.18
CA LEU A 879 7.62 -8.21 -22.37
C LEU A 879 6.79 -8.43 -21.10
N ALA A 880 7.45 -8.61 -19.95
CA ALA A 880 6.77 -8.80 -18.67
C ALA A 880 5.83 -7.61 -18.33
N HIS A 881 6.22 -6.38 -18.67
CA HIS A 881 5.37 -5.20 -18.49
C HIS A 881 4.22 -5.11 -19.51
N GLU A 882 4.44 -5.43 -20.80
CA GLU A 882 3.32 -5.54 -21.77
C GLU A 882 2.29 -6.57 -21.28
N CYS A 883 2.75 -7.70 -20.77
CA CYS A 883 1.93 -8.73 -20.14
C CYS A 883 1.18 -8.20 -18.91
N GLU A 884 1.83 -7.45 -18.02
CA GLU A 884 1.21 -6.83 -16.82
C GLU A 884 0.03 -5.93 -17.21
N VAL A 885 0.28 -4.99 -18.14
CA VAL A 885 -0.73 -4.07 -18.67
C VAL A 885 -1.92 -4.84 -19.25
N LEU A 886 -1.69 -5.91 -20.01
CA LEU A 886 -2.76 -6.72 -20.59
C LEU A 886 -3.66 -7.40 -19.54
N ALA A 887 -3.12 -7.91 -18.42
CA ALA A 887 -3.99 -8.46 -17.38
C ALA A 887 -4.71 -7.39 -16.57
N VAL A 888 -4.13 -6.20 -16.38
CA VAL A 888 -4.83 -5.06 -15.77
C VAL A 888 -6.01 -4.65 -16.66
N GLN A 889 -5.82 -4.53 -17.98
CA GLN A 889 -6.90 -4.28 -18.94
C GLN A 889 -7.98 -5.37 -18.90
N GLN A 890 -7.60 -6.65 -18.92
CA GLN A 890 -8.53 -7.79 -18.83
C GLN A 890 -9.34 -7.78 -17.52
N ALA A 891 -8.67 -7.56 -16.39
CA ALA A 891 -9.29 -7.52 -15.06
C ALA A 891 -10.24 -6.31 -14.92
N ALA A 892 -9.86 -5.15 -15.44
CA ALA A 892 -10.70 -3.95 -15.49
C ALA A 892 -11.97 -4.19 -16.32
N LEU A 893 -11.83 -4.78 -17.52
CA LEU A 893 -12.97 -5.10 -18.39
C LEU A 893 -13.94 -6.10 -17.74
N LEU A 894 -13.43 -7.13 -17.06
CA LEU A 894 -14.27 -8.10 -16.34
C LEU A 894 -14.94 -7.50 -15.08
N LYS A 895 -14.26 -6.62 -14.34
CA LYS A 895 -14.82 -5.82 -13.23
C LYS A 895 -15.92 -4.87 -13.72
N TYR A 896 -15.73 -4.23 -14.87
CA TYR A 896 -16.73 -3.39 -15.53
C TYR A 896 -17.94 -4.21 -15.98
N HIS A 897 -17.73 -5.32 -16.67
CA HIS A 897 -18.81 -6.20 -17.13
C HIS A 897 -19.64 -6.73 -15.95
N SER A 898 -19.00 -7.31 -14.94
CA SER A 898 -19.69 -7.84 -13.73
C SER A 898 -20.39 -6.78 -12.87
N SER A 899 -20.14 -5.48 -13.12
CA SER A 899 -20.90 -4.38 -12.49
C SER A 899 -22.12 -3.94 -13.31
N ASN A 900 -22.25 -4.40 -14.56
CA ASN A 900 -23.31 -4.02 -15.52
C ASN A 900 -24.20 -5.18 -15.97
N SER A 901 -23.65 -6.40 -16.08
CA SER A 901 -24.35 -7.62 -16.51
C SER A 901 -24.46 -8.64 -15.37
N VAL A 902 -25.17 -9.74 -15.63
CA VAL A 902 -25.05 -10.97 -14.82
C VAL A 902 -23.90 -11.78 -15.41
N PHE A 903 -22.81 -11.94 -14.63
CA PHE A 903 -21.58 -12.62 -15.08
C PHE A 903 -21.09 -13.64 -14.03
N PRO A 904 -20.58 -14.82 -14.44
CA PRO A 904 -19.99 -15.79 -13.52
C PRO A 904 -18.77 -15.24 -12.77
N LEU A 905 -18.96 -14.92 -11.48
CA LEU A 905 -17.91 -14.44 -10.59
C LEU A 905 -16.71 -15.40 -10.47
N ALA A 906 -16.91 -16.69 -10.75
CA ALA A 906 -15.84 -17.69 -10.82
C ALA A 906 -14.77 -17.32 -11.87
N THR A 907 -15.17 -16.88 -13.07
CA THR A 907 -14.26 -16.53 -14.16
C THR A 907 -13.43 -15.29 -13.82
N LEU A 908 -14.07 -14.21 -13.34
CA LEU A 908 -13.37 -13.00 -12.87
C LEU A 908 -12.36 -13.32 -11.75
N ARG A 909 -12.76 -14.17 -10.78
CA ARG A 909 -11.85 -14.64 -9.72
C ARG A 909 -10.67 -15.43 -10.29
N GLN A 910 -10.90 -16.39 -11.19
CA GLN A 910 -9.85 -17.22 -11.79
C GLN A 910 -8.83 -16.38 -12.57
N THR A 911 -9.29 -15.43 -13.38
CA THR A 911 -8.43 -14.48 -14.10
C THR A 911 -7.58 -13.66 -13.13
N LEU A 912 -8.19 -13.11 -12.07
CA LEU A 912 -7.47 -12.33 -11.05
C LEU A 912 -6.44 -13.17 -10.29
N THR A 913 -6.82 -14.36 -9.79
CA THR A 913 -5.89 -15.21 -9.04
C THR A 913 -4.73 -15.69 -9.91
N SER A 914 -4.99 -16.02 -11.18
CA SER A 914 -3.94 -16.38 -12.14
C SER A 914 -2.99 -15.21 -12.42
N ALA A 915 -3.52 -14.01 -12.66
CA ALA A 915 -2.68 -12.84 -12.94
C ALA A 915 -1.85 -12.39 -11.72
N ILE A 916 -2.42 -12.43 -10.52
CA ILE A 916 -1.74 -12.04 -9.28
C ILE A 916 -0.68 -13.08 -8.87
N SER A 917 -0.91 -14.38 -9.12
CA SER A 917 0.14 -15.40 -8.96
C SER A 917 1.31 -15.23 -9.93
N SER A 918 1.11 -14.62 -11.11
CA SER A 918 2.22 -14.20 -11.99
C SER A 918 2.93 -12.96 -11.46
N TRP A 919 2.18 -11.93 -11.04
CA TRP A 919 2.70 -10.60 -10.74
C TRP A 919 2.23 -10.11 -9.36
N PRO A 920 2.78 -10.66 -8.26
CA PRO A 920 2.34 -10.34 -6.90
C PRO A 920 2.69 -8.90 -6.46
N SER A 921 3.59 -8.21 -7.19
CA SER A 921 3.92 -6.80 -6.99
C SER A 921 2.86 -5.82 -7.53
N CYS A 922 1.97 -6.25 -8.44
CA CYS A 922 1.05 -5.36 -9.13
C CYS A 922 -0.09 -4.87 -8.20
N ALA A 923 0.06 -3.64 -7.67
CA ALA A 923 -0.95 -3.01 -6.81
C ALA A 923 -2.31 -2.83 -7.50
N LEU A 924 -2.32 -2.60 -8.81
CA LEU A 924 -3.54 -2.42 -9.60
C LEU A 924 -4.42 -3.69 -9.60
N LEU A 925 -3.80 -4.87 -9.80
CA LEU A 925 -4.51 -6.16 -9.78
C LEU A 925 -5.04 -6.48 -8.37
N TRP A 926 -4.25 -6.23 -7.32
CA TRP A 926 -4.71 -6.39 -5.93
C TRP A 926 -5.86 -5.43 -5.59
N GLY A 927 -5.79 -4.17 -6.04
CA GLY A 927 -6.84 -3.17 -5.87
C GLY A 927 -8.16 -3.61 -6.52
N ILE A 928 -8.11 -4.23 -7.70
CA ILE A 928 -9.28 -4.85 -8.34
C ILE A 928 -9.76 -6.05 -7.52
N TYR A 929 -8.86 -6.96 -7.10
CA TYR A 929 -9.20 -8.17 -6.36
C TYR A 929 -9.92 -7.91 -5.03
N VAL A 930 -9.40 -6.99 -4.20
CA VAL A 930 -10.01 -6.63 -2.90
C VAL A 930 -11.40 -6.02 -3.10
N GLN A 931 -11.60 -5.19 -4.13
CA GLN A 931 -12.92 -4.63 -4.44
C GLN A 931 -13.92 -5.69 -4.92
N VAL A 932 -13.46 -6.71 -5.63
CA VAL A 932 -14.31 -7.84 -6.04
C VAL A 932 -14.69 -8.69 -4.83
N GLU A 933 -13.72 -9.13 -4.02
CA GLU A 933 -14.02 -10.01 -2.87
C GLU A 933 -14.87 -9.31 -1.78
N ASN A 934 -14.64 -8.02 -1.52
CA ASN A 934 -15.40 -7.29 -0.51
C ASN A 934 -16.91 -7.16 -0.85
N ARG A 935 -17.29 -7.17 -2.13
CA ARG A 935 -18.70 -7.20 -2.57
C ARG A 935 -19.39 -8.55 -2.34
N TYR A 936 -18.64 -9.64 -2.21
CA TYR A 936 -19.18 -11.01 -2.15
C TYR A 936 -18.76 -11.79 -0.89
N HIS A 937 -18.18 -11.10 0.09
CA HIS A 937 -17.93 -11.51 1.47
C HIS A 937 -17.23 -12.87 1.70
N SER A 938 -16.55 -13.44 0.68
CA SER A 938 -15.97 -14.80 0.71
C SER A 938 -14.61 -14.84 1.44
N ALA A 939 -14.59 -14.36 2.68
CA ALA A 939 -13.36 -14.12 3.43
C ALA A 939 -12.47 -15.37 3.54
N GLY A 940 -13.03 -16.57 3.77
CA GLY A 940 -12.25 -17.81 3.79
C GLY A 940 -11.44 -18.07 2.50
N ARG A 941 -12.03 -17.77 1.33
CA ARG A 941 -11.35 -17.90 0.02
C ARG A 941 -10.24 -16.87 -0.14
N ALA A 942 -10.53 -15.60 0.18
CA ALA A 942 -9.52 -14.54 0.12
C ALA A 942 -8.36 -14.82 1.09
N ARG A 943 -8.66 -15.25 2.32
CA ARG A 943 -7.68 -15.66 3.34
C ARG A 943 -6.75 -16.78 2.83
N ARG A 944 -7.28 -17.79 2.13
CA ARG A 944 -6.46 -18.83 1.47
C ARG A 944 -5.53 -18.25 0.39
N PHE A 945 -6.07 -17.45 -0.52
CA PHE A 945 -5.30 -16.92 -1.65
C PHE A 945 -4.20 -15.94 -1.23
N PHE A 946 -4.49 -15.05 -0.28
CA PHE A 946 -3.47 -14.21 0.35
C PHE A 946 -2.40 -15.07 1.04
N HIS A 947 -2.77 -16.14 1.74
CA HIS A 947 -1.80 -17.02 2.39
C HIS A 947 -0.89 -17.76 1.39
N SER A 948 -1.41 -18.30 0.28
CA SER A 948 -0.58 -18.93 -0.74
C SER A 948 0.40 -17.93 -1.35
N VAL A 949 -0.07 -16.76 -1.80
CA VAL A 949 0.82 -15.77 -2.43
C VAL A 949 1.84 -15.21 -1.43
N THR A 950 1.44 -14.87 -0.20
CA THR A 950 2.35 -14.29 0.81
C THR A 950 3.36 -15.28 1.41
N ARG A 951 3.15 -16.60 1.23
CA ARG A 951 4.14 -17.65 1.50
C ARG A 951 5.17 -17.74 0.37
N ASP A 952 4.71 -17.65 -0.87
CA ASP A 952 5.51 -17.91 -2.07
C ASP A 952 6.24 -16.64 -2.59
N SER A 953 5.79 -15.43 -2.19
CA SER A 953 6.39 -14.14 -2.55
C SER A 953 7.11 -13.47 -1.37
N GLY A 954 8.34 -12.99 -1.57
CA GLY A 954 9.07 -12.19 -0.57
C GLY A 954 8.41 -10.84 -0.27
N GLY A 955 7.92 -10.13 -1.30
CA GLY A 955 7.53 -8.72 -1.24
C GLY A 955 6.35 -8.34 -0.34
N VAL A 956 6.30 -7.06 0.02
CA VAL A 956 5.35 -6.48 1.00
C VAL A 956 3.96 -6.21 0.44
N VAL A 957 3.83 -5.91 -0.86
CA VAL A 957 2.55 -5.49 -1.49
C VAL A 957 1.40 -6.50 -1.23
N PRO A 958 1.57 -7.83 -1.44
CA PRO A 958 0.56 -8.82 -1.05
C PRO A 958 0.12 -8.77 0.42
N ARG A 959 1.06 -8.49 1.35
CA ARG A 959 0.78 -8.42 2.80
C ARG A 959 -0.01 -7.16 3.16
N LEU A 960 0.33 -6.01 2.56
CA LEU A 960 -0.46 -4.77 2.72
C LEU A 960 -1.90 -4.96 2.23
N PHE A 961 -2.10 -5.54 1.06
CA PHE A 961 -3.46 -5.78 0.54
C PHE A 961 -4.25 -6.82 1.36
N ALA A 962 -3.58 -7.82 1.96
CA ALA A 962 -4.21 -8.75 2.91
C ALA A 962 -4.72 -8.02 4.17
N ILE A 963 -3.90 -7.13 4.74
CA ILE A 963 -4.26 -6.28 5.89
C ILE A 963 -5.44 -5.37 5.53
N VAL A 964 -5.38 -4.69 4.39
CA VAL A 964 -6.41 -3.77 3.90
C VAL A 964 -7.75 -4.47 3.63
N ALA A 965 -7.72 -5.73 3.16
CA ALA A 965 -8.93 -6.53 2.96
C ALA A 965 -9.65 -6.83 4.30
N GLU A 966 -8.92 -7.29 5.32
CA GLU A 966 -9.48 -7.57 6.64
C GLU A 966 -9.88 -6.28 7.38
N GLN A 967 -9.15 -5.17 7.21
CA GLN A 967 -9.54 -3.85 7.74
C GLN A 967 -10.85 -3.35 7.13
N GLN A 968 -11.02 -3.44 5.80
CA GLN A 968 -12.28 -3.08 5.14
C GLN A 968 -13.42 -4.02 5.57
N ARG A 969 -13.14 -5.32 5.78
CA ARG A 969 -14.11 -6.25 6.35
C ARG A 969 -14.54 -5.85 7.77
N LYS A 970 -13.60 -5.48 8.65
CA LYS A 970 -13.92 -4.97 10.00
C LYS A 970 -14.79 -3.71 9.90
N GLN A 971 -14.43 -2.73 9.07
CA GLN A 971 -15.22 -1.50 8.90
C GLN A 971 -16.67 -1.77 8.45
N LEU A 972 -16.90 -2.79 7.60
CA LEU A 972 -18.24 -3.23 7.19
C LEU A 972 -19.00 -3.95 8.31
N VAL A 973 -18.35 -4.80 9.10
CA VAL A 973 -18.98 -5.46 10.27
C VAL A 973 -19.34 -4.44 11.35
N ASP A 974 -18.40 -3.57 11.73
CA ASP A 974 -18.59 -2.55 12.75
C ASP A 974 -19.69 -1.54 12.36
N SER A 975 -19.84 -1.22 11.07
CA SER A 975 -20.88 -0.30 10.59
C SER A 975 -22.26 -0.96 10.53
N ALA A 976 -22.36 -2.24 10.15
CA ALA A 976 -23.59 -3.00 10.23
C ALA A 976 -24.05 -3.20 11.68
N GLN A 977 -23.13 -3.46 12.62
CA GLN A 977 -23.45 -3.53 14.05
C GLN A 977 -23.97 -2.19 14.59
N ARG A 978 -23.37 -1.06 14.17
CA ARG A 978 -23.80 0.30 14.57
C ARG A 978 -25.13 0.75 13.95
N SER A 979 -25.57 0.16 12.84
CA SER A 979 -26.81 0.56 12.16
C SER A 979 -28.06 -0.18 12.66
N CYS A 980 -27.91 -1.28 13.40
CA CYS A 980 -29.04 -2.08 13.88
C CYS A 980 -29.52 -1.67 15.28
N HIS A 981 -30.82 -1.40 15.40
CA HIS A 981 -31.48 -1.26 16.70
C HIS A 981 -31.47 -2.60 17.47
N TYR A 982 -31.35 -2.53 18.80
CA TYR A 982 -31.09 -3.61 19.77
C TYR A 982 -31.99 -4.88 19.76
N ASN A 983 -32.93 -5.04 18.83
CA ASN A 983 -33.89 -6.16 18.79
C ASN A 983 -34.02 -6.90 17.45
N GLU A 984 -33.38 -6.45 16.35
CA GLU A 984 -33.35 -7.25 15.11
C GLU A 984 -32.12 -8.15 15.03
N ALA A 985 -32.33 -9.42 14.64
CA ALA A 985 -31.28 -10.42 14.52
C ALA A 985 -30.60 -10.29 13.14
N LEU A 986 -29.37 -9.76 13.13
CA LEU A 986 -28.56 -9.69 11.92
C LEU A 986 -28.22 -11.10 11.39
N PRO A 987 -28.35 -11.36 10.08
CA PRO A 987 -27.80 -12.55 9.42
C PRO A 987 -26.28 -12.42 9.16
N ILE A 988 -25.60 -11.59 9.96
CA ILE A 988 -24.14 -11.37 9.93
C ILE A 988 -23.60 -12.00 11.20
N LEU A 989 -22.83 -13.08 11.05
CA LEU A 989 -22.08 -13.65 12.17
C LEU A 989 -21.14 -12.57 12.74
N PRO A 990 -21.17 -12.29 14.06
CA PRO A 990 -20.14 -11.46 14.66
C PRO A 990 -18.80 -12.18 14.55
N GLU A 991 -17.91 -11.74 13.64
CA GLU A 991 -16.54 -12.29 13.53
C GLU A 991 -15.67 -11.79 14.70
N ASN A 992 -16.02 -12.26 15.90
CA ASN A 992 -15.26 -12.11 17.13
C ASN A 992 -13.81 -12.57 16.85
N GLY A 993 -12.86 -11.64 16.98
CA GLY A 993 -11.44 -11.89 16.68
C GLY A 993 -10.89 -11.23 15.41
N LEU A 994 -11.68 -10.54 14.58
CA LEU A 994 -11.16 -9.80 13.41
C LEU A 994 -10.00 -8.85 13.78
N GLY A 995 -10.08 -8.14 14.90
CA GLY A 995 -9.00 -7.27 15.38
C GLY A 995 -7.71 -8.03 15.73
N ASN A 996 -7.82 -9.25 16.29
CA ASN A 996 -6.68 -10.13 16.53
C ASN A 996 -6.11 -10.68 15.22
N ARG A 997 -6.95 -10.95 14.21
CA ARG A 997 -6.48 -11.40 12.89
C ARG A 997 -5.73 -10.30 12.14
N ILE A 998 -6.23 -9.07 12.12
CA ILE A 998 -5.53 -7.91 11.52
C ILE A 998 -4.19 -7.69 12.23
N ARG A 999 -4.17 -7.72 13.57
CA ARG A 999 -2.94 -7.68 14.36
C ARG A 999 -1.96 -8.80 13.99
N GLY A 1000 -2.44 -10.04 13.88
CA GLY A 1000 -1.62 -11.18 13.44
C GLY A 1000 -0.99 -10.99 12.06
N LEU A 1001 -1.71 -10.37 11.11
CA LEU A 1001 -1.15 -10.03 9.79
C LEU A 1001 -0.02 -8.99 9.88
N PHE A 1002 -0.17 -7.95 10.69
CA PHE A 1002 0.92 -7.00 10.99
C PHE A 1002 2.11 -7.69 11.69
N GLU A 1003 1.85 -8.55 12.67
CA GLU A 1003 2.85 -9.32 13.42
C GLU A 1003 3.59 -10.36 12.55
N THR A 1004 2.99 -10.86 11.46
CA THR A 1004 3.69 -11.68 10.46
C THR A 1004 4.44 -10.85 9.42
N ALA A 1005 3.87 -9.73 8.95
CA ALA A 1005 4.51 -8.89 7.94
C ALA A 1005 5.77 -8.19 8.48
N THR A 1006 5.73 -7.70 9.73
CA THR A 1006 6.88 -7.08 10.43
C THR A 1006 7.95 -8.08 10.87
N LYS A 1007 7.81 -9.38 10.58
CA LYS A 1007 8.86 -10.41 10.73
C LYS A 1007 9.61 -10.71 9.42
N THR A 1008 9.15 -10.18 8.29
CA THR A 1008 9.85 -10.30 6.99
C THR A 1008 10.77 -9.10 6.80
N GLU A 1009 11.95 -9.31 6.19
CA GLU A 1009 13.00 -8.29 5.99
C GLU A 1009 12.45 -7.04 5.29
N ASP A 1010 11.87 -7.21 4.09
CA ASP A 1010 11.21 -6.14 3.33
C ASP A 1010 10.12 -5.41 4.15
N GLY A 1011 9.41 -6.12 5.02
CA GLY A 1011 8.30 -5.59 5.82
C GLY A 1011 8.74 -4.87 7.09
N ALA A 1012 9.81 -5.36 7.74
CA ALA A 1012 10.44 -4.69 8.89
C ALA A 1012 10.96 -3.31 8.49
N HIS A 1013 11.49 -3.17 7.27
CA HIS A 1013 11.98 -1.89 6.74
C HIS A 1013 10.95 -1.10 5.92
N CYS A 1014 9.65 -1.44 5.96
CA CYS A 1014 8.60 -0.73 5.23
C CYS A 1014 7.89 0.33 6.10
N PRO A 1015 8.05 1.64 5.85
CA PRO A 1015 7.46 2.71 6.67
C PRO A 1015 5.93 2.64 6.74
N LEU A 1016 5.27 2.50 5.58
CA LEU A 1016 3.82 2.42 5.46
C LEU A 1016 3.21 1.31 6.33
N LEU A 1017 3.88 0.16 6.44
CA LEU A 1017 3.40 -0.97 7.26
C LEU A 1017 3.34 -0.60 8.75
N TRP A 1018 4.36 0.08 9.27
CA TRP A 1018 4.40 0.52 10.66
C TRP A 1018 3.41 1.65 10.94
N ARG A 1019 3.36 2.68 10.08
CA ARG A 1019 2.38 3.78 10.18
C ARG A 1019 0.94 3.23 10.21
N MET A 1020 0.62 2.29 9.31
CA MET A 1020 -0.67 1.58 9.31
C MET A 1020 -0.94 0.77 10.58
N TYR A 1021 0.07 0.13 11.18
CA TYR A 1021 -0.10 -0.70 12.37
C TYR A 1021 -0.41 0.16 13.61
N ILE A 1022 0.31 1.27 13.79
CA ILE A 1022 0.11 2.20 14.91
C ILE A 1022 -1.27 2.84 14.81
N HIS A 1023 -1.64 3.40 13.65
CA HIS A 1023 -2.99 3.92 13.41
C HIS A 1023 -4.09 2.88 13.64
N PHE A 1024 -3.88 1.62 13.21
CA PHE A 1024 -4.83 0.54 13.47
C PHE A 1024 -5.03 0.29 14.97
N LEU A 1025 -3.95 0.19 15.75
CA LEU A 1025 -4.05 -0.07 17.19
C LEU A 1025 -4.72 1.08 17.97
N VAL A 1026 -4.46 2.34 17.59
CA VAL A 1026 -5.19 3.49 18.17
C VAL A 1026 -6.68 3.42 17.80
N SER A 1027 -7.03 3.11 16.55
CA SER A 1027 -8.43 2.92 16.12
C SER A 1027 -9.15 1.73 16.78
N ASP A 1028 -8.39 0.78 17.33
CA ASP A 1028 -8.86 -0.39 18.10
C ASP A 1028 -8.86 -0.13 19.62
N GLY A 1029 -8.65 1.13 20.05
CA GLY A 1029 -8.67 1.58 21.44
C GLY A 1029 -7.43 1.21 22.27
N LYS A 1030 -6.34 0.78 21.63
CA LYS A 1030 -5.18 0.16 22.30
C LYS A 1030 -3.95 1.07 22.27
N VAL A 1031 -4.11 2.28 22.80
CA VAL A 1031 -3.12 3.37 22.75
C VAL A 1031 -1.75 2.95 23.28
N ASP A 1032 -1.67 2.33 24.47
CA ASP A 1032 -0.39 1.85 25.03
C ASP A 1032 0.34 0.86 24.12
N LYS A 1033 -0.41 -0.02 23.46
CA LYS A 1033 0.16 -1.01 22.53
C LYS A 1033 0.57 -0.36 21.22
N ALA A 1034 -0.14 0.69 20.78
CA ALA A 1034 0.29 1.50 19.65
C ALA A 1034 1.61 2.23 19.94
N ARG A 1035 1.76 2.82 21.14
CA ARG A 1035 3.01 3.45 21.61
C ARG A 1035 4.16 2.44 21.73
N ALA A 1036 3.91 1.25 22.28
CA ALA A 1036 4.91 0.17 22.31
C ALA A 1036 5.32 -0.31 20.89
N ILE A 1037 4.40 -0.30 19.93
CA ILE A 1037 4.69 -0.61 18.52
C ILE A 1037 5.40 0.54 17.81
N PHE A 1038 5.20 1.80 18.20
CA PHE A 1038 6.00 2.94 17.73
C PHE A 1038 7.49 2.78 18.08
N TYR A 1039 7.85 2.55 19.35
CA TYR A 1039 9.27 2.31 19.68
C TYR A 1039 9.83 1.04 19.02
N LYS A 1040 9.00 0.01 18.78
CA LYS A 1040 9.41 -1.17 17.98
C LYS A 1040 9.68 -0.80 16.52
N ALA A 1041 8.88 0.07 15.92
CA ALA A 1041 9.11 0.59 14.58
C ALA A 1041 10.43 1.38 14.52
N LEU A 1042 10.75 2.20 15.53
CA LEU A 1042 12.02 2.92 15.60
C LEU A 1042 13.25 1.98 15.60
N GLN A 1043 13.15 0.74 16.06
CA GLN A 1043 14.24 -0.26 15.96
C GLN A 1043 14.47 -0.82 14.53
N ASN A 1044 13.66 -0.42 13.54
CA ASN A 1044 13.70 -0.95 12.18
C ASN A 1044 13.61 0.12 11.08
N VAL A 1045 12.93 1.24 11.37
CA VAL A 1045 12.70 2.41 10.49
C VAL A 1045 12.94 3.76 11.20
N PRO A 1046 14.07 3.96 11.93
CA PRO A 1046 14.33 5.16 12.74
C PRO A 1046 14.41 6.47 11.94
N TRP A 1047 14.69 6.40 10.63
CA TRP A 1047 14.93 7.55 9.77
C TRP A 1047 13.67 8.27 9.27
N VAL A 1048 12.48 7.69 9.49
CA VAL A 1048 11.24 8.16 8.86
C VAL A 1048 10.61 9.25 9.71
N LYS A 1049 10.86 10.53 9.40
CA LYS A 1049 10.25 11.69 10.07
C LYS A 1049 8.72 11.57 10.18
N GLY A 1050 8.06 11.13 9.11
CA GLY A 1050 6.60 10.92 9.09
C GLY A 1050 6.06 9.96 10.16
N LEU A 1051 6.90 9.08 10.72
CA LEU A 1051 6.54 8.18 11.82
C LEU A 1051 6.47 8.93 13.18
N TYR A 1052 7.35 9.90 13.40
CA TYR A 1052 7.36 10.76 14.59
C TYR A 1052 6.22 11.79 14.52
N MET A 1053 5.97 12.35 13.33
CA MET A 1053 4.83 13.24 13.07
C MET A 1053 3.48 12.53 13.32
N ASP A 1054 3.32 11.29 12.82
CA ASP A 1054 2.15 10.44 13.15
C ASP A 1054 2.09 10.18 14.67
N ALA A 1055 3.22 9.99 15.36
CA ALA A 1055 3.26 9.76 16.80
C ALA A 1055 2.83 11.01 17.62
N VAL A 1056 3.27 12.22 17.25
CA VAL A 1056 2.78 13.48 17.84
C VAL A 1056 1.27 13.63 17.63
N GLN A 1057 0.74 13.23 16.46
CA GLN A 1057 -0.70 13.27 16.18
C GLN A 1057 -1.51 12.26 17.03
N LEU A 1058 -0.91 11.11 17.38
CA LEU A 1058 -1.60 9.99 18.03
C LEU A 1058 -1.37 9.91 19.55
N PHE A 1059 -0.28 10.48 20.06
CA PHE A 1059 0.09 10.50 21.48
C PHE A 1059 0.52 11.93 21.90
N PRO A 1060 -0.38 12.94 21.81
CA PRO A 1060 -0.03 14.36 21.95
C PRO A 1060 0.54 14.76 23.33
N GLU A 1061 0.38 13.90 24.35
CA GLU A 1061 0.98 14.05 25.68
C GLU A 1061 2.51 13.92 25.68
N HIS A 1062 3.10 13.33 24.63
CA HIS A 1062 4.54 13.04 24.49
C HIS A 1062 5.27 13.97 23.49
N LEU A 1063 4.72 15.16 23.21
CA LEU A 1063 5.27 16.10 22.22
C LEU A 1063 6.78 16.35 22.38
N GLN A 1064 7.22 16.67 23.61
CA GLN A 1064 8.62 16.93 23.93
C GLN A 1064 9.50 15.71 23.62
N GLU A 1065 9.14 14.54 24.16
CA GLU A 1065 9.91 13.29 24.01
C GLU A 1065 10.14 12.92 22.53
N PHE A 1066 9.13 13.10 21.67
CA PHE A 1066 9.28 12.79 20.25
C PHE A 1066 10.15 13.81 19.51
N ILE A 1067 10.17 15.07 19.92
CA ILE A 1067 11.02 16.11 19.34
C ILE A 1067 12.46 15.98 19.83
N ASP A 1068 12.66 15.66 21.12
CA ASP A 1068 13.98 15.31 21.69
C ASP A 1068 14.59 14.11 20.95
N LEU A 1069 13.79 13.07 20.67
CA LEU A 1069 14.20 11.91 19.86
C LEU A 1069 14.47 12.27 18.39
N MET A 1070 13.79 13.27 17.82
CA MET A 1070 14.11 13.77 16.47
C MET A 1070 15.45 14.51 16.47
N MET A 1071 15.72 15.34 17.48
CA MET A 1071 17.03 16.01 17.66
C MET A 1071 18.16 15.00 17.86
N GLU A 1072 17.99 14.01 18.76
CA GLU A 1072 19.00 12.98 19.05
C GLU A 1072 19.39 12.15 17.82
N LYS A 1073 18.48 12.00 16.85
CA LYS A 1073 18.71 11.26 15.61
C LYS A 1073 19.00 12.13 14.39
N GLU A 1074 19.15 13.45 14.58
CA GLU A 1074 19.43 14.45 13.54
C GLU A 1074 18.32 14.52 12.46
N LEU A 1075 17.07 14.20 12.82
CA LEU A 1075 15.91 14.32 11.94
C LEU A 1075 15.48 15.78 11.82
N ARG A 1076 15.16 16.22 10.61
CA ARG A 1076 14.99 17.65 10.29
C ARG A 1076 13.70 18.23 10.87
N LEU A 1077 13.86 18.94 11.97
CA LEU A 1077 12.89 19.86 12.56
C LEU A 1077 13.03 21.23 11.87
N ARG A 1078 11.90 21.90 11.64
CA ARG A 1078 11.80 23.28 11.08
C ARG A 1078 11.11 24.26 12.04
N LEU A 1079 10.58 23.75 13.16
CA LEU A 1079 10.05 24.53 14.26
C LEU A 1079 10.54 23.90 15.59
N PRO A 1080 11.60 24.45 16.21
CA PRO A 1080 11.97 24.16 17.60
C PRO A 1080 10.82 24.47 18.56
N LEU A 1081 10.86 23.88 19.77
CA LEU A 1081 9.78 24.08 20.74
C LEU A 1081 9.88 25.44 21.44
N GLU A 1082 11.08 25.98 21.54
CA GLU A 1082 11.45 27.30 22.04
C GLU A 1082 10.83 28.39 21.16
N GLU A 1083 10.97 28.24 19.84
CA GLU A 1083 10.37 29.15 18.86
C GLU A 1083 8.83 29.04 18.85
N LEU A 1084 8.29 27.83 19.01
CA LEU A 1084 6.84 27.64 19.15
C LEU A 1084 6.27 28.33 20.40
N ASP A 1085 6.98 28.36 21.52
CA ASP A 1085 6.50 29.07 22.71
C ASP A 1085 6.48 30.59 22.48
N ILE A 1086 7.50 31.16 21.83
CA ILE A 1086 7.49 32.58 21.40
C ILE A 1086 6.28 32.86 20.49
N LEU A 1087 6.05 32.02 19.47
CA LEU A 1087 4.91 32.13 18.54
C LEU A 1087 3.51 31.91 19.19
N LEU A 1088 3.46 31.56 20.48
CA LEU A 1088 2.26 31.42 21.29
C LEU A 1088 2.14 32.48 22.40
N GLU A 1089 3.21 33.20 22.71
CA GLU A 1089 3.23 34.33 23.65
C GLU A 1089 2.93 35.68 22.97
N ASP A 1090 3.37 35.87 21.72
CA ASP A 1090 3.01 36.99 20.83
C ASP A 1090 1.57 36.93 20.30
#